data_AF-A0A815ZF65-F1
#
_entry.id   AF-A0A815ZF65-F1
#
_cell.length_a   1.000
_cell.length_b   1.000
_cell.length_c   1.000
_cell.angle_alpha   90.00
_cell.angle_beta   90.00
_cell.angle_gamma   90.00
#
_symmetry.space_group_name_H-M   'P 1'
#
loop_
_entity.id
_entity.type
_entity.pdbx_description
1 polymer ?
#
loop_
_entity_poly.entity_id
_entity_poly.type
_entity_poly.pdbx_seq_one_letter_code
_entity_poly.pdbx_strand_id
1 'polypeptide(L)'
;MVIMDGWQFQCTITSCLPIANITVSNILNCQVSCLENSQCKAASFRQSTSNCQLFSNDVNQNTTLVGTAGTVTMVVIDGTRTPSASSPPTSSSSPSASTSSPSASTSTSSVSVCNSTYSSSLTFSTGSQPFSAAVIDVNSDSKPDIIAANSGADTVSVFLNKGNGTFSPQTTYSTGTGSQPLSVAVADVNSDSNPDIVTANYATSTVSVLLNNGNGTFSSKTTFTAGSHTYAVAIADVNSDSKPDIITANYGADTVSILLNNGNGTFLPQTTFTTDSSPSAVQIVDVNSDSKPDIITANYDGNTVSVLLNKGNGTFSSQTTYSTATAPDSVAVADVNSDSKPDIVTANHDANTVSVFLNKDNGTFSSQTTYATGTKPYSVALFDVNCDSKADIIAANKDSDTVSILLNKGNGTFSPQITYTTDTGPAFVAVIDRLKETYIKVSISLFVLIGLIYYVVAAPTANEPLQIVTARADTSRSFSVDKHVDKVLSFWTDDKLKAARPVMPNRKLNAQSATKLQPIANGPLGFVDGTIGSLQKAAVEAGIVSGIDQNDPSSRKVFSGTGRHTYTVGKIFWNITADTYGMCSGTIVTAGHCCYDYDAKKWRINQNFIFIPGYNNGAQPYGKWAARAMTAYSSWAVNKNFNYDVCFVNLYTNSKGQHIQALQGSEGLGYNYPRNALTYSFGYPYNLQQGQVMQYCSGKAAASKYGNGFNGQTIPCDMTGGCSGGPWFQSFDTTVGVGTITSLNSFTINSIANYMNGPYFDSSIWSLYQQCATK
;
A
#
# COMPACT_ATOMS: atom_id res chain seq x y z
N MET A 1 23.91 31.59 -21.68
CA MET A 1 23.48 31.28 -23.06
C MET A 1 22.11 30.65 -22.96
N VAL A 2 21.07 31.36 -23.41
CA VAL A 2 19.69 30.87 -23.39
C VAL A 2 19.32 30.58 -24.85
N ILE A 3 18.75 29.41 -25.13
CA ILE A 3 18.30 29.02 -26.46
C ILE A 3 16.77 29.01 -26.44
N MET A 4 16.15 29.84 -27.26
CA MET A 4 14.72 29.83 -27.56
C MET A 4 14.56 29.95 -29.08
N ASP A 5 13.73 29.07 -29.66
CA ASP A 5 13.24 29.10 -31.05
C ASP A 5 14.24 29.54 -32.13
N GLY A 6 15.40 28.88 -32.21
CA GLY A 6 16.29 28.99 -33.38
C GLY A 6 17.01 30.33 -33.59
N TRP A 7 16.89 31.30 -32.67
CA TRP A 7 17.64 32.56 -32.73
C TRP A 7 18.68 32.63 -31.61
N GLN A 8 19.95 32.89 -31.97
CA GLN A 8 21.05 33.05 -31.02
C GLN A 8 21.26 34.52 -30.67
N PHE A 9 21.20 34.86 -29.37
CA PHE A 9 21.59 36.18 -28.85
C PHE A 9 22.90 36.06 -28.07
N GLN A 10 23.88 36.91 -28.38
CA GLN A 10 25.06 37.15 -27.55
C GLN A 10 24.81 38.35 -26.65
N CYS A 11 24.75 38.14 -25.34
CA CYS A 11 24.76 39.23 -24.36
C CYS A 11 26.02 39.10 -23.50
N THR A 12 26.61 40.25 -23.13
CA THR A 12 27.83 40.32 -22.33
C THR A 12 27.55 41.16 -21.08
N ILE A 13 28.03 40.69 -19.92
CA ILE A 13 27.95 41.44 -18.66
C ILE A 13 29.03 42.52 -18.71
N THR A 14 28.63 43.79 -18.66
CA THR A 14 29.55 44.93 -18.87
C THR A 14 30.00 45.58 -17.56
N SER A 15 29.27 45.43 -16.45
CA SER A 15 29.78 45.74 -15.11
C SER A 15 28.91 45.12 -14.01
N CYS A 16 29.53 44.79 -12.87
CA CYS A 16 28.88 44.47 -11.60
C CYS A 16 29.60 45.27 -10.49
N LEU A 17 28.86 45.84 -9.53
CA LEU A 17 29.45 46.48 -8.34
C LEU A 17 30.19 45.45 -7.47
N PRO A 18 31.25 45.84 -6.74
CA PRO A 18 32.10 44.88 -6.05
C PRO A 18 31.35 44.27 -4.86
N ILE A 19 30.91 43.03 -5.04
CA ILE A 19 30.43 42.16 -3.96
C ILE A 19 31.33 40.93 -3.99
N ALA A 20 31.90 40.57 -2.84
CA ALA A 20 32.99 39.61 -2.74
C ALA A 20 32.66 38.16 -3.16
N ASN A 21 31.40 37.82 -3.49
CA ASN A 21 31.00 36.50 -4.01
C ASN A 21 29.67 36.59 -4.79
N ILE A 22 29.61 36.01 -5.99
CA ILE A 22 28.42 35.96 -6.85
C ILE A 22 27.77 34.56 -6.75
N THR A 23 26.51 34.47 -6.33
CA THR A 23 25.65 33.28 -6.40
C THR A 23 24.45 33.53 -7.33
N VAL A 24 23.80 32.47 -7.84
CA VAL A 24 22.67 32.53 -8.82
C VAL A 24 21.52 33.43 -8.34
N SER A 25 21.36 33.60 -7.03
CA SER A 25 20.37 34.47 -6.39
C SER A 25 20.63 35.98 -6.50
N ASN A 26 21.83 36.43 -6.90
CA ASN A 26 22.22 37.85 -6.87
C ASN A 26 22.43 38.48 -8.27
N ILE A 27 21.89 37.88 -9.33
CA ILE A 27 22.05 38.36 -10.72
C ILE A 27 21.28 39.67 -11.02
N LEU A 28 20.39 40.11 -10.13
CA LEU A 28 19.57 41.32 -10.30
C LEU A 28 20.36 42.66 -10.31
N ASN A 29 21.65 42.65 -9.99
CA ASN A 29 22.47 43.87 -9.83
C ASN A 29 23.59 44.05 -10.88
N CYS A 30 23.57 43.31 -11.98
CA CYS A 30 24.55 43.46 -13.07
C CYS A 30 23.92 44.15 -14.29
N GLN A 31 24.64 45.08 -14.91
CA GLN A 31 24.22 45.64 -16.20
C GLN A 31 24.57 44.67 -17.33
N VAL A 32 23.56 44.32 -18.13
CA VAL A 32 23.70 43.46 -19.31
C VAL A 32 23.42 44.30 -20.55
N SER A 33 24.39 44.36 -21.44
CA SER A 33 24.23 44.96 -22.77
C SER A 33 24.15 43.84 -23.80
N CYS A 34 23.08 43.83 -24.60
CA CYS A 34 22.93 42.94 -25.74
C CYS A 34 23.21 43.75 -27.02
N LEU A 35 23.99 43.18 -27.94
CA LEU A 35 24.26 43.81 -29.24
C LEU A 35 23.03 43.63 -30.14
N GLU A 36 22.42 44.72 -30.59
CA GLU A 36 21.35 44.67 -31.58
C GLU A 36 21.89 44.14 -32.92
N ASN A 37 21.41 42.98 -33.35
CA ASN A 37 21.42 42.62 -34.76
C ASN A 37 20.26 43.35 -35.44
N SER A 38 20.52 43.94 -36.61
CA SER A 38 19.71 44.93 -37.33
C SER A 38 18.35 44.46 -37.90
N GLN A 39 17.73 43.42 -37.34
CA GLN A 39 16.52 42.77 -37.87
C GLN A 39 15.27 42.87 -36.96
N CYS A 40 15.35 43.44 -35.76
CA CYS A 40 14.17 43.62 -34.90
C CYS A 40 13.77 45.09 -34.77
N LYS A 41 12.89 45.58 -35.65
CA LYS A 41 12.14 46.83 -35.42
C LYS A 41 10.65 46.51 -35.23
N ALA A 42 10.10 47.08 -34.16
CA ALA A 42 8.70 47.27 -33.82
C ALA A 42 7.96 46.11 -33.11
N ALA A 43 8.05 46.08 -31.77
CA ALA A 43 6.89 46.24 -30.89
C ALA A 43 7.37 46.54 -29.45
N SER A 44 7.02 47.73 -28.98
CA SER A 44 7.44 48.32 -27.69
C SER A 44 6.74 47.67 -26.49
N PHE A 45 7.52 47.14 -25.53
CA PHE A 45 7.04 46.75 -24.20
C PHE A 45 6.97 47.99 -23.29
N ARG A 46 5.81 48.26 -22.68
CA ARG A 46 5.70 49.04 -21.44
C ARG A 46 5.42 48.08 -20.28
N GLN A 47 6.21 48.20 -19.22
CA GLN A 47 5.93 47.60 -17.91
C GLN A 47 4.66 48.21 -17.32
N SER A 48 3.77 47.37 -16.80
CA SER A 48 2.83 47.74 -15.75
C SER A 48 2.52 46.52 -14.89
N THR A 49 2.63 46.74 -13.59
CA THR A 49 2.32 45.85 -12.47
C THR A 49 0.81 45.56 -12.37
N SER A 50 0.48 44.44 -11.72
CA SER A 50 -0.82 44.01 -11.14
C SER A 50 -1.97 43.55 -12.07
N ASN A 51 -2.37 42.27 -11.85
CA ASN A 51 -3.66 41.60 -12.11
C ASN A 51 -4.31 41.72 -13.50
N CYS A 52 -4.30 40.62 -14.27
CA CYS A 52 -5.29 40.35 -15.31
C CYS A 52 -6.01 39.03 -15.01
N GLN A 53 -7.23 39.11 -14.47
CA GLN A 53 -8.26 38.07 -14.63
C GLN A 53 -8.98 38.35 -15.96
N LEU A 54 -9.15 37.33 -16.79
CA LEU A 54 -10.08 37.36 -17.92
C LEU A 54 -11.09 36.22 -17.74
N PHE A 55 -12.34 36.59 -17.43
CA PHE A 55 -13.50 35.79 -17.74
C PHE A 55 -13.96 36.16 -19.16
N SER A 56 -14.22 35.17 -20.02
CA SER A 56 -15.18 35.37 -21.11
C SER A 56 -15.96 34.10 -21.37
N ASN A 57 -17.28 34.22 -21.18
CA ASN A 57 -18.27 33.39 -21.84
C ASN A 57 -18.22 33.63 -23.36
N ASP A 58 -18.69 32.63 -24.10
CA ASP A 58 -18.95 32.56 -25.55
C ASP A 58 -17.90 31.93 -26.48
N VAL A 59 -18.46 31.10 -27.34
CA VAL A 59 -17.90 30.07 -28.20
C VAL A 59 -17.38 30.67 -29.53
N ASN A 60 -16.34 30.04 -30.09
CA ASN A 60 -15.72 30.20 -31.42
C ASN A 60 -14.67 31.31 -31.60
N GLN A 61 -13.38 30.93 -31.53
CA GLN A 61 -12.41 30.90 -32.65
C GLN A 61 -10.96 30.82 -32.12
N ASN A 62 -10.11 30.08 -32.85
CA ASN A 62 -8.69 29.81 -32.62
C ASN A 62 -7.94 30.87 -31.79
N THR A 63 -7.69 30.55 -30.51
CA THR A 63 -6.67 31.23 -29.70
C THR A 63 -5.61 30.19 -29.36
N THR A 64 -4.42 30.32 -29.97
CA THR A 64 -3.26 29.50 -29.61
C THR A 64 -2.81 29.90 -28.21
N LEU A 65 -3.18 29.10 -27.21
CA LEU A 65 -2.67 29.21 -25.85
C LEU A 65 -1.16 28.99 -25.89
N VAL A 66 -0.38 30.05 -25.69
CA VAL A 66 1.03 29.92 -25.33
C VAL A 66 1.05 29.40 -23.90
N GLY A 67 1.11 28.07 -23.75
CA GLY A 67 1.09 27.41 -22.45
C GLY A 67 2.28 27.81 -21.59
N THR A 68 2.03 28.43 -20.44
CA THR A 68 3.02 28.52 -19.37
C THR A 68 3.28 27.11 -18.83
N ALA A 69 4.55 26.76 -18.61
CA ALA A 69 4.92 25.47 -18.01
C ALA A 69 4.15 25.23 -16.70
N GLY A 70 3.64 24.02 -16.50
CA GLY A 70 2.97 23.63 -15.26
C GLY A 70 3.98 23.14 -14.22
N THR A 71 3.53 23.04 -12.97
CA THR A 71 4.36 22.54 -11.86
C THR A 71 3.66 21.40 -11.12
N VAL A 72 4.43 20.40 -10.71
CA VAL A 72 4.04 19.42 -9.68
C VAL A 72 4.82 19.78 -8.42
N THR A 73 4.11 20.08 -7.34
CA THR A 73 4.71 20.41 -6.05
C THR A 73 4.54 19.23 -5.09
N MET A 74 5.66 18.73 -4.58
CA MET A 74 5.67 17.77 -3.49
C MET A 74 5.97 18.46 -2.17
N VAL A 75 5.11 18.23 -1.19
CA VAL A 75 5.37 18.60 0.20
C VAL A 75 5.93 17.38 0.93
N VAL A 76 7.13 17.51 1.49
CA VAL A 76 7.78 16.46 2.25
C VAL A 76 7.52 16.69 3.73
N ILE A 77 6.71 15.82 4.34
CA ILE A 77 6.51 15.78 5.79
C ILE A 77 7.43 14.70 6.36
N ASP A 78 8.58 15.10 6.92
CA ASP A 78 9.49 14.18 7.61
C ASP A 78 9.02 14.01 9.06
N GLY A 79 8.26 12.94 9.33
CA GLY A 79 7.82 12.61 10.69
C GLY A 79 8.81 11.69 11.40
N THR A 80 9.31 12.08 12.57
CA THR A 80 10.06 11.14 13.43
C THR A 80 9.12 10.56 14.48
N ARG A 81 8.89 9.24 14.45
CA ARG A 81 8.18 8.53 15.53
C ARG A 81 9.12 8.35 16.72
N THR A 82 9.07 9.25 17.69
CA THR A 82 9.61 9.00 19.05
C THR A 82 8.50 8.38 19.90
N PRO A 83 8.69 7.19 20.51
CA PRO A 83 7.71 6.63 21.42
C PRO A 83 7.56 7.55 22.63
N SER A 84 6.38 8.16 22.82
CA SER A 84 6.08 8.87 24.06
C SER A 84 5.77 7.83 25.14
N ALA A 85 6.62 7.75 26.15
CA ALA A 85 6.36 6.95 27.34
C ALA A 85 5.20 7.58 28.11
N SER A 86 4.03 6.94 28.09
CA SER A 86 2.95 7.27 28.99
C SER A 86 3.37 6.88 30.41
N SER A 87 3.56 7.89 31.27
CA SER A 87 3.73 7.66 32.71
C SER A 87 2.38 7.27 33.33
N PRO A 88 2.34 6.40 34.36
CA PRO A 88 1.08 5.98 34.98
C PRO A 88 0.41 7.15 35.72
N PRO A 89 -0.94 7.21 35.75
CA PRO A 89 -1.65 8.23 36.51
C PRO A 89 -1.53 7.95 38.01
N THR A 90 -1.06 8.95 38.77
CA THR A 90 -1.18 8.96 40.23
C THR A 90 -2.45 9.71 40.62
N SER A 91 -3.20 9.11 41.55
CA SER A 91 -4.44 9.64 42.11
C SER A 91 -4.15 10.64 43.24
N SER A 92 -4.83 11.80 43.26
CA SER A 92 -5.38 12.40 44.48
C SER A 92 -6.16 13.72 44.22
N SER A 93 -7.42 13.70 44.68
CA SER A 93 -8.25 14.76 45.29
C SER A 93 -8.31 16.21 44.75
N SER A 94 -9.53 16.63 44.39
CA SER A 94 -10.06 18.01 44.38
C SER A 94 -10.65 18.42 45.75
N PRO A 95 -11.17 19.65 46.00
CA PRO A 95 -11.01 20.95 45.30
C PRO A 95 -10.72 22.15 46.23
N SER A 96 -10.33 23.30 45.66
CA SER A 96 -10.75 24.62 46.17
C SER A 96 -10.69 25.69 45.08
N ALA A 97 -11.82 26.37 44.90
CA ALA A 97 -12.02 27.44 43.95
C ALA A 97 -11.37 28.75 44.40
N SER A 98 -10.75 29.47 43.46
CA SER A 98 -10.65 30.93 43.51
C SER A 98 -10.56 31.51 42.09
N THR A 99 -11.23 32.64 41.94
CA THR A 99 -11.53 33.38 40.72
C THR A 99 -10.39 34.35 40.36
N SER A 100 -9.89 34.30 39.13
CA SER A 100 -9.31 35.46 38.44
C SER A 100 -9.19 35.18 36.92
N SER A 101 -9.73 36.10 36.12
CA SER A 101 -9.75 36.09 34.65
C SER A 101 -8.37 35.93 34.01
N PRO A 102 -8.21 35.16 32.92
CA PRO A 102 -7.00 35.21 32.11
C PRO A 102 -7.20 36.14 30.90
N SER A 103 -6.26 37.07 30.78
CA SER A 103 -5.94 37.84 29.59
C SER A 103 -5.68 36.90 28.41
N ALA A 104 -6.27 37.20 27.26
CA ALA A 104 -6.09 36.42 26.04
C ALA A 104 -4.65 36.51 25.53
N SER A 105 -3.85 35.48 25.81
CA SER A 105 -2.69 35.12 25.00
C SER A 105 -3.17 34.11 23.95
N THR A 106 -3.16 34.51 22.68
CA THR A 106 -3.35 33.61 21.54
C THR A 106 -2.22 32.57 21.53
N SER A 107 -2.46 31.43 22.17
CA SER A 107 -1.64 30.23 22.00
C SER A 107 -2.00 29.64 20.64
N THR A 108 -1.09 29.77 19.67
CA THR A 108 -1.06 28.89 18.50
C THR A 108 -0.94 27.46 19.00
N SER A 109 -2.04 26.72 18.99
CA SER A 109 -2.04 25.29 19.28
C SER A 109 -1.20 24.58 18.22
N SER A 110 0.05 24.25 18.55
CA SER A 110 0.91 23.42 17.73
C SER A 110 0.31 22.01 17.69
N VAL A 111 -0.29 21.65 16.56
CA VAL A 111 -0.74 20.29 16.28
C VAL A 111 0.50 19.42 16.06
N SER A 112 0.64 18.36 16.86
CA SER A 112 1.68 17.35 16.68
C SER A 112 1.32 16.44 15.50
N VAL A 113 1.56 16.91 14.27
CA VAL A 113 1.89 16.04 13.14
C VAL A 113 3.14 15.27 13.56
N CYS A 114 3.16 13.94 13.42
CA CYS A 114 4.13 13.00 14.02
C CYS A 114 5.54 13.65 14.16
N ASN A 115 5.89 14.23 15.33
CA ASN A 115 7.05 15.10 15.58
C ASN A 115 7.86 15.43 14.31
N SER A 116 7.34 16.33 13.47
CA SER A 116 7.92 16.66 12.18
C SER A 116 8.48 18.07 12.15
N THR A 117 9.72 18.19 11.69
CA THR A 117 10.23 19.42 11.09
C THR A 117 9.78 19.41 9.63
N TYR A 118 9.04 20.43 9.20
CA TYR A 118 8.75 20.65 7.79
C TYR A 118 10.06 20.68 7.01
N SER A 119 10.24 19.73 6.10
CA SER A 119 11.26 19.84 5.06
C SER A 119 10.70 20.71 3.92
N SER A 120 11.58 21.45 3.25
CA SER A 120 11.27 22.31 2.10
C SER A 120 10.40 21.62 1.05
N SER A 121 9.45 22.35 0.45
CA SER A 121 8.72 21.92 -0.74
C SER A 121 9.68 21.70 -1.92
N LEU A 122 9.41 20.68 -2.72
CA LEU A 122 10.13 20.41 -3.96
C LEU A 122 9.16 20.63 -5.13
N THR A 123 9.51 21.55 -6.01
CA THR A 123 8.70 21.90 -7.18
C THR A 123 9.41 21.43 -8.45
N PHE A 124 8.69 20.67 -9.26
CA PHE A 124 9.18 20.16 -10.55
C PHE A 124 8.35 20.74 -11.68
N SER A 125 9.01 21.20 -12.75
CA SER A 125 8.30 21.60 -13.96
C SER A 125 7.81 20.37 -14.73
N THR A 126 6.55 20.39 -15.14
CA THR A 126 5.90 19.39 -15.99
C THR A 126 5.33 20.04 -17.25
N GLY A 127 4.53 19.33 -18.04
CA GLY A 127 3.73 19.91 -19.12
C GLY A 127 2.76 20.99 -18.63
N SER A 128 2.23 21.81 -19.54
CA SER A 128 1.27 22.86 -19.18
C SER A 128 -0.06 22.28 -18.67
N GLN A 129 -0.64 22.92 -17.65
CA GLN A 129 -1.90 22.55 -16.99
C GLN A 129 -1.95 21.08 -16.50
N PRO A 130 -1.10 20.67 -15.55
CA PRO A 130 -1.24 19.36 -14.91
C PRO A 130 -2.55 19.28 -14.13
N PHE A 131 -3.29 18.19 -14.28
CA PHE A 131 -4.61 18.02 -13.67
C PHE A 131 -4.69 16.84 -12.70
N SER A 132 -3.99 15.74 -13.01
CA SER A 132 -3.99 14.52 -12.23
C SER A 132 -2.58 13.94 -12.17
N ALA A 133 -2.28 13.22 -11.08
CA ALA A 133 -1.03 12.49 -10.95
C ALA A 133 -1.26 11.08 -10.36
N ALA A 134 -0.39 10.16 -10.71
CA ALA A 134 -0.28 8.84 -10.10
C ALA A 134 1.11 8.66 -9.53
N VAL A 135 1.22 7.87 -8.47
CA VAL A 135 2.50 7.56 -7.82
C VAL A 135 2.65 6.06 -7.66
N ILE A 136 3.63 5.49 -8.35
CA ILE A 136 3.87 4.05 -8.41
C ILE A 136 5.27 3.80 -8.99
N ASP A 137 5.92 2.71 -8.58
CA ASP A 137 7.19 2.27 -9.18
C ASP A 137 6.93 1.71 -10.58
N VAL A 138 7.44 2.37 -11.62
CA VAL A 138 7.28 1.94 -13.02
C VAL A 138 8.53 1.31 -13.62
N ASN A 139 9.62 1.20 -12.85
CA ASN A 139 10.89 0.65 -13.32
C ASN A 139 11.40 -0.53 -12.46
N SER A 140 10.60 -0.98 -11.50
CA SER A 140 10.89 -2.06 -10.56
C SER A 140 12.12 -1.81 -9.68
N ASP A 141 12.50 -0.56 -9.42
CA ASP A 141 13.60 -0.21 -8.52
C ASP A 141 13.17 -0.02 -7.06
N SER A 142 11.90 -0.33 -6.76
CA SER A 142 11.23 -0.22 -5.48
C SER A 142 11.08 1.22 -4.97
N LYS A 143 11.13 2.21 -5.86
CA LYS A 143 10.91 3.61 -5.52
C LYS A 143 9.71 4.15 -6.30
N PRO A 144 8.69 4.71 -5.62
CA PRO A 144 7.56 5.29 -6.33
C PRO A 144 7.99 6.45 -7.21
N ASP A 145 7.63 6.36 -8.49
CA ASP A 145 7.82 7.38 -9.50
C ASP A 145 6.56 8.25 -9.60
N ILE A 146 6.65 9.42 -10.24
CA ILE A 146 5.49 10.30 -10.46
C ILE A 146 5.10 10.28 -11.93
N ILE A 147 3.83 10.07 -12.21
CA ILE A 147 3.22 10.23 -13.52
C ILE A 147 2.23 11.38 -13.44
N ALA A 148 2.35 12.39 -14.29
CA ALA A 148 1.45 13.55 -14.31
C ALA A 148 0.75 13.67 -15.67
N ALA A 149 -0.59 13.79 -15.66
CA ALA A 149 -1.39 14.11 -16.83
C ALA A 149 -1.42 15.63 -17.05
N ASN A 150 -0.93 16.08 -18.21
CA ASN A 150 -0.82 17.49 -18.57
C ASN A 150 -1.87 17.84 -19.62
N SER A 151 -3.02 18.36 -19.18
CA SER A 151 -4.18 18.57 -20.02
C SER A 151 -3.92 19.61 -21.12
N GLY A 152 -3.21 20.68 -20.80
CA GLY A 152 -2.87 21.74 -21.75
C GLY A 152 -1.75 21.37 -22.71
N ALA A 153 -0.97 20.33 -22.41
CA ALA A 153 0.15 19.88 -23.25
C ALA A 153 -0.15 18.60 -24.03
N ASP A 154 -1.33 17.99 -23.88
CA ASP A 154 -1.70 16.72 -24.53
C ASP A 154 -0.68 15.58 -24.29
N THR A 155 -0.18 15.49 -23.05
CA THR A 155 0.89 14.57 -22.68
C THR A 155 0.74 14.02 -21.28
N VAL A 156 1.47 12.93 -21.01
CA VAL A 156 1.85 12.51 -19.65
C VAL A 156 3.35 12.71 -19.45
N SER A 157 3.73 13.16 -18.27
CA SER A 157 5.13 13.28 -17.84
C SER A 157 5.47 12.22 -16.79
N VAL A 158 6.59 11.53 -16.96
CA VAL A 158 7.09 10.51 -16.04
C VAL A 158 8.38 11.02 -15.39
N PHE A 159 8.40 11.04 -14.06
CA PHE A 159 9.53 11.43 -13.25
C PHE A 159 10.02 10.21 -12.47
N LEU A 160 11.17 9.67 -12.85
CA LEU A 160 11.76 8.53 -12.14
C LEU A 160 12.43 8.98 -10.84
N ASN A 161 12.09 8.35 -9.73
CA ASN A 161 12.59 8.65 -8.40
C ASN A 161 14.00 8.08 -8.21
N LYS A 162 14.96 8.92 -7.80
CA LYS A 162 16.34 8.48 -7.55
C LYS A 162 16.56 7.95 -6.12
N GLY A 163 15.56 8.04 -5.25
CA GLY A 163 15.61 7.59 -3.86
C GLY A 163 16.49 8.43 -2.96
N ASN A 164 16.81 9.66 -3.36
CA ASN A 164 17.56 10.65 -2.57
C ASN A 164 16.74 11.94 -2.38
N GLY A 165 15.41 11.86 -2.53
CA GLY A 165 14.54 13.04 -2.57
C GLY A 165 14.59 13.83 -3.87
N THR A 166 15.26 13.34 -4.93
CA THR A 166 15.29 13.97 -6.26
C THR A 166 14.79 13.03 -7.34
N PHE A 167 14.38 13.61 -8.47
CA PHE A 167 13.88 12.87 -9.64
C PHE A 167 14.82 13.02 -10.83
N SER A 168 14.72 12.10 -11.77
CA SER A 168 15.24 12.29 -13.12
C SER A 168 14.47 13.40 -13.84
N PRO A 169 15.08 14.05 -14.85
CA PRO A 169 14.32 14.92 -15.75
C PRO A 169 13.11 14.19 -16.29
N GLN A 170 11.98 14.89 -16.45
CA GLN A 170 10.77 14.28 -16.98
C GLN A 170 11.02 13.65 -18.34
N THR A 171 10.43 12.48 -18.55
CA THR A 171 10.21 11.93 -19.89
C THR A 171 8.75 12.12 -20.25
N THR A 172 8.48 12.62 -21.45
CA THR A 172 7.14 13.02 -21.87
C THR A 172 6.63 12.09 -22.97
N TYR A 173 5.38 11.64 -22.83
CA TYR A 173 4.69 10.82 -23.81
C TYR A 173 3.41 11.51 -24.26
N SER A 174 3.15 11.56 -25.57
CA SER A 174 1.94 12.18 -26.11
C SER A 174 0.70 11.31 -25.88
N THR A 175 -0.40 11.92 -25.45
CA THR A 175 -1.74 11.33 -25.42
C THR A 175 -2.55 11.69 -26.69
N GLY A 176 -1.92 12.37 -27.66
CA GLY A 176 -2.48 12.78 -28.96
C GLY A 176 -2.92 14.25 -28.98
N THR A 177 -2.72 14.94 -30.11
CA THR A 177 -3.06 16.35 -30.27
C THR A 177 -4.55 16.62 -29.99
N GLY A 178 -4.82 17.59 -29.12
CA GLY A 178 -6.15 17.97 -28.66
C GLY A 178 -6.82 16.91 -27.79
N SER A 179 -6.07 16.01 -27.15
CA SER A 179 -6.62 14.96 -26.31
C SER A 179 -7.10 15.47 -24.95
N GLN A 180 -6.42 16.47 -24.39
CA GLN A 180 -6.71 17.05 -23.07
C GLN A 180 -6.84 15.95 -21.98
N PRO A 181 -5.74 15.25 -21.61
CA PRO A 181 -5.79 14.22 -20.59
C PRO A 181 -6.07 14.84 -19.21
N LEU A 182 -7.20 14.48 -18.59
CA LEU A 182 -7.59 15.00 -17.26
C LEU A 182 -7.30 14.03 -16.13
N SER A 183 -7.32 12.72 -16.39
CA SER A 183 -7.06 11.70 -15.36
C SER A 183 -6.02 10.69 -15.85
N VAL A 184 -5.19 10.21 -14.94
CA VAL A 184 -4.23 9.12 -15.17
C VAL A 184 -4.42 8.03 -14.11
N ALA A 185 -4.42 6.78 -14.57
CA ALA A 185 -4.37 5.58 -13.74
C ALA A 185 -3.22 4.68 -14.21
N VAL A 186 -2.72 3.82 -13.33
CA VAL A 186 -1.60 2.92 -13.63
C VAL A 186 -1.91 1.51 -13.14
N ALA A 187 -1.76 0.52 -14.02
CA ALA A 187 -1.92 -0.90 -13.71
C ALA A 187 -1.29 -1.75 -14.81
N ASP A 188 -0.95 -3.01 -14.53
CA ASP A 188 -0.52 -3.98 -15.53
C ASP A 188 -1.73 -4.45 -16.36
N VAL A 189 -1.94 -3.88 -17.56
CA VAL A 189 -3.10 -4.19 -18.41
C VAL A 189 -2.80 -5.24 -19.48
N ASN A 190 -1.56 -5.69 -19.59
CA ASN A 190 -1.14 -6.71 -20.56
C ASN A 190 -0.62 -8.01 -19.89
N SER A 191 -0.68 -8.09 -18.56
CA SER A 191 -0.24 -9.22 -17.73
C SER A 191 1.26 -9.51 -17.84
N ASP A 192 2.10 -8.50 -18.07
CA ASP A 192 3.56 -8.63 -18.14
C ASP A 192 4.29 -8.26 -16.84
N SER A 193 3.54 -7.94 -15.78
CA SER A 193 3.99 -7.50 -14.46
C SER A 193 4.62 -6.11 -14.38
N ASN A 194 4.59 -5.32 -15.46
CA ASN A 194 5.01 -3.92 -15.44
C ASN A 194 3.77 -3.01 -15.42
N PRO A 195 3.69 -2.02 -14.53
CA PRO A 195 2.54 -1.12 -14.50
C PRO A 195 2.51 -0.22 -15.76
N ASP A 196 1.41 -0.25 -16.49
CA ASP A 196 1.14 0.53 -17.71
C ASP A 196 0.36 1.81 -17.38
N ILE A 197 0.51 2.85 -18.22
CA ILE A 197 -0.21 4.11 -18.05
C ILE A 197 -1.52 4.09 -18.86
N VAL A 198 -2.62 4.48 -18.21
CA VAL A 198 -3.92 4.71 -18.85
C VAL A 198 -4.39 6.14 -18.57
N THR A 199 -4.79 6.89 -19.60
CA THR A 199 -5.33 8.25 -19.45
C THR A 199 -6.77 8.37 -19.94
N ALA A 200 -7.56 9.21 -19.27
CA ALA A 200 -8.84 9.70 -19.75
C ALA A 200 -8.65 11.01 -20.54
N ASN A 201 -9.04 11.02 -21.80
CA ASN A 201 -8.84 12.13 -22.72
C ASN A 201 -10.16 12.87 -22.96
N TYR A 202 -10.35 13.99 -22.27
CA TYR A 202 -11.61 14.73 -22.23
C TYR A 202 -12.07 15.18 -23.61
N ALA A 203 -11.25 15.95 -24.34
CA ALA A 203 -11.68 16.56 -25.59
C ALA A 203 -11.89 15.55 -26.73
N THR A 204 -11.24 14.39 -26.68
CA THR A 204 -11.36 13.36 -27.72
C THR A 204 -12.34 12.24 -27.39
N SER A 205 -12.87 12.18 -26.15
CA SER A 205 -13.76 11.09 -25.70
C SER A 205 -13.11 9.70 -25.85
N THR A 206 -11.84 9.61 -25.48
CA THR A 206 -11.05 8.37 -25.59
C THR A 206 -10.27 8.07 -24.33
N VAL A 207 -9.75 6.85 -24.24
CA VAL A 207 -8.64 6.51 -23.36
C VAL A 207 -7.38 6.23 -24.16
N SER A 208 -6.22 6.59 -23.61
CA SER A 208 -4.92 6.18 -24.15
C SER A 208 -4.25 5.20 -23.21
N VAL A 209 -3.68 4.13 -23.79
CA VAL A 209 -2.92 3.10 -23.07
C VAL A 209 -1.49 3.13 -23.57
N LEU A 210 -0.54 3.33 -22.67
CA LEU A 210 0.89 3.33 -22.95
C LEU A 210 1.51 2.17 -22.19
N LEU A 211 1.94 1.15 -22.94
CA LEU A 211 2.52 -0.06 -22.34
C LEU A 211 3.95 0.19 -21.88
N ASN A 212 4.28 -0.30 -20.68
CA ASN A 212 5.58 -0.15 -20.06
C ASN A 212 6.56 -1.21 -20.58
N ASN A 213 7.79 -0.80 -20.88
CA ASN A 213 8.85 -1.71 -21.33
C ASN A 213 9.64 -2.32 -20.15
N GLY A 214 9.18 -2.12 -18.91
CA GLY A 214 9.75 -2.68 -17.67
C GLY A 214 10.95 -1.92 -17.09
N ASN A 215 11.29 -0.76 -17.65
CA ASN A 215 12.40 0.08 -17.21
C ASN A 215 12.00 1.54 -16.99
N GLY A 216 10.69 1.80 -16.84
CA GLY A 216 10.13 3.15 -16.74
C GLY A 216 10.04 3.90 -18.08
N THR A 217 10.29 3.22 -19.20
CA THR A 217 9.99 3.77 -20.53
C THR A 217 8.72 3.14 -21.11
N PHE A 218 7.97 3.91 -21.88
CA PHE A 218 6.68 3.50 -22.41
C PHE A 218 6.66 3.48 -23.94
N SER A 219 5.91 2.53 -24.49
CA SER A 219 5.59 2.44 -25.91
C SER A 219 4.65 3.57 -26.35
N SER A 220 4.54 3.76 -27.67
CA SER A 220 3.56 4.69 -28.24
C SER A 220 2.14 4.32 -27.81
N LYS A 221 1.31 5.34 -27.53
CA LYS A 221 -0.07 5.12 -27.11
C LYS A 221 -0.86 4.26 -28.09
N THR A 222 -1.70 3.41 -27.55
CA THR A 222 -2.88 2.85 -28.23
C THR A 222 -4.11 3.59 -27.73
N THR A 223 -5.08 3.86 -28.61
CA THR A 223 -6.28 4.64 -28.26
C THR A 223 -7.52 3.78 -28.38
N PHE A 224 -8.41 3.87 -27.37
CA PHE A 224 -9.69 3.19 -27.35
C PHE A 224 -10.82 4.19 -27.13
N THR A 225 -11.96 3.99 -27.79
CA THR A 225 -13.13 4.87 -27.65
C THR A 225 -13.79 4.66 -26.29
N ALA A 226 -14.12 5.76 -25.62
CA ALA A 226 -14.89 5.81 -24.38
C ALA A 226 -16.17 6.66 -24.59
N GLY A 227 -16.83 7.09 -23.52
CA GLY A 227 -18.01 7.97 -23.64
C GLY A 227 -17.64 9.44 -23.84
N SER A 228 -18.63 10.25 -24.22
CA SER A 228 -18.46 11.70 -24.47
C SER A 228 -17.79 12.40 -23.29
N HIS A 229 -16.72 13.15 -23.57
CA HIS A 229 -15.96 13.91 -22.58
C HIS A 229 -15.46 13.05 -21.41
N THR A 230 -14.63 12.04 -21.71
CA THR A 230 -14.02 11.15 -20.72
C THR A 230 -13.16 11.92 -19.72
N TYR A 231 -13.63 12.05 -18.48
CA TYR A 231 -13.03 12.94 -17.48
C TYR A 231 -12.12 12.17 -16.51
N ALA A 232 -12.62 11.07 -15.94
CA ALA A 232 -11.90 10.25 -14.98
C ALA A 232 -11.73 8.81 -15.48
N VAL A 233 -10.66 8.15 -15.03
CA VAL A 233 -10.40 6.72 -15.29
C VAL A 233 -10.00 6.00 -14.01
N ALA A 234 -10.53 4.80 -13.82
CA ALA A 234 -10.13 3.84 -12.82
C ALA A 234 -9.86 2.48 -13.49
N ILE A 235 -9.10 1.62 -12.81
CA ILE A 235 -8.72 0.31 -13.31
C ILE A 235 -9.03 -0.75 -12.24
N ALA A 236 -9.80 -1.77 -12.61
CA ALA A 236 -10.16 -2.88 -11.72
C ALA A 236 -10.71 -4.07 -12.51
N ASP A 237 -10.58 -5.28 -11.97
CA ASP A 237 -11.27 -6.46 -12.50
C ASP A 237 -12.75 -6.43 -12.06
N VAL A 238 -13.66 -6.10 -12.98
CA VAL A 238 -15.10 -5.97 -12.69
C VAL A 238 -15.91 -7.18 -13.16
N ASN A 239 -15.28 -8.15 -13.82
CA ASN A 239 -15.94 -9.36 -14.34
C ASN A 239 -15.41 -10.67 -13.71
N SER A 240 -14.49 -10.56 -12.74
CA SER A 240 -13.85 -11.66 -12.02
C SER A 240 -13.00 -12.60 -12.88
N ASP A 241 -12.44 -12.11 -13.99
CA ASP A 241 -11.56 -12.89 -14.87
C ASP A 241 -10.07 -12.73 -14.57
N SER A 242 -9.72 -11.98 -13.51
CA SER A 242 -8.36 -11.65 -13.07
C SER A 242 -7.56 -10.78 -14.03
N LYS A 243 -8.22 -10.06 -14.95
CA LYS A 243 -7.60 -9.06 -15.81
C LYS A 243 -8.17 -7.69 -15.42
N PRO A 244 -7.32 -6.67 -15.24
CA PRO A 244 -7.81 -5.34 -14.90
C PRO A 244 -8.50 -4.70 -16.11
N ASP A 245 -9.76 -4.31 -15.93
CA ASP A 245 -10.58 -3.61 -16.91
C ASP A 245 -10.43 -2.09 -16.76
N ILE A 246 -10.74 -1.34 -17.81
CA ILE A 246 -10.77 0.14 -17.77
C ILE A 246 -12.21 0.59 -17.52
N ILE A 247 -12.37 1.46 -16.52
CA ILE A 247 -13.64 2.10 -16.17
C ILE A 247 -13.48 3.61 -16.29
N THR A 248 -14.36 4.28 -17.03
CA THR A 248 -14.30 5.73 -17.20
C THR A 248 -15.56 6.43 -16.74
N ALA A 249 -15.42 7.64 -16.21
CA ALA A 249 -16.50 8.58 -15.99
C ALA A 249 -16.59 9.53 -17.19
N ASN A 250 -17.76 9.59 -17.83
CA ASN A 250 -17.96 10.33 -19.08
C ASN A 250 -18.82 11.57 -18.80
N TYR A 251 -18.16 12.70 -18.53
CA TYR A 251 -18.78 13.94 -18.08
C TYR A 251 -19.89 14.42 -19.02
N GLY A 252 -19.68 14.31 -20.33
CA GLY A 252 -20.61 14.82 -21.34
C GLY A 252 -21.68 13.82 -21.79
N ALA A 253 -21.65 12.59 -21.26
CA ALA A 253 -22.61 11.54 -21.62
C ALA A 253 -23.43 11.04 -20.42
N ASP A 254 -23.21 11.56 -19.21
CA ASP A 254 -23.90 11.14 -17.98
C ASP A 254 -23.84 9.61 -17.78
N THR A 255 -22.67 9.03 -18.06
CA THR A 255 -22.45 7.59 -18.02
C THR A 255 -21.07 7.26 -17.46
N VAL A 256 -20.93 6.01 -17.03
CA VAL A 256 -19.63 5.32 -16.99
C VAL A 256 -19.50 4.37 -18.17
N SER A 257 -18.29 4.21 -18.69
CA SER A 257 -17.95 3.17 -19.67
C SER A 257 -17.09 2.08 -19.05
N ILE A 258 -17.31 0.84 -19.46
CA ILE A 258 -16.50 -0.33 -19.09
C ILE A 258 -15.87 -0.90 -20.37
N LEU A 259 -14.55 -0.98 -20.40
CA LEU A 259 -13.77 -1.59 -21.45
C LEU A 259 -13.13 -2.85 -20.86
N LEU A 260 -13.72 -4.01 -21.14
CA LEU A 260 -13.24 -5.29 -20.62
C LEU A 260 -11.93 -5.71 -21.28
N ASN A 261 -10.97 -6.17 -20.50
CA ASN A 261 -9.61 -6.44 -20.94
C ASN A 261 -9.45 -7.86 -21.50
N ASN A 262 -8.80 -8.00 -22.66
CA ASN A 262 -8.45 -9.31 -23.22
C ASN A 262 -7.21 -9.92 -22.55
N GLY A 263 -6.45 -9.14 -21.77
CA GLY A 263 -5.26 -9.57 -21.02
C GLY A 263 -3.95 -9.41 -21.80
N ASN A 264 -3.94 -8.60 -22.85
CA ASN A 264 -2.78 -8.34 -23.71
C ASN A 264 -2.66 -6.86 -24.08
N GLY A 265 -3.26 -5.96 -23.28
CA GLY A 265 -3.34 -4.53 -23.55
C GLY A 265 -4.38 -4.15 -24.62
N THR A 266 -5.23 -5.08 -25.06
CA THR A 266 -6.38 -4.79 -25.93
C THR A 266 -7.70 -4.97 -25.17
N PHE A 267 -8.72 -4.22 -25.57
CA PHE A 267 -10.00 -4.18 -24.87
C PHE A 267 -11.17 -4.44 -25.81
N LEU A 268 -12.23 -5.02 -25.26
CA LEU A 268 -13.52 -5.12 -25.94
C LEU A 268 -14.13 -3.72 -26.15
N PRO A 269 -15.05 -3.56 -27.11
CA PRO A 269 -15.82 -2.32 -27.24
C PRO A 269 -16.51 -1.96 -25.93
N GLN A 270 -16.54 -0.66 -25.62
CA GLN A 270 -17.13 -0.17 -24.38
C GLN A 270 -18.59 -0.60 -24.21
N THR A 271 -18.97 -0.92 -22.97
CA THR A 271 -20.36 -0.95 -22.52
C THR A 271 -20.61 0.23 -21.59
N THR A 272 -21.80 0.81 -21.62
CA THR A 272 -22.12 2.03 -20.85
C THR A 272 -23.22 1.79 -19.84
N PHE A 273 -23.12 2.48 -18.71
CA PHE A 273 -24.12 2.48 -17.65
C PHE A 273 -24.41 3.93 -17.24
N THR A 274 -25.68 4.27 -17.07
CA THR A 274 -26.12 5.63 -16.75
C THR A 274 -25.75 6.00 -15.33
N THR A 275 -25.17 7.19 -15.15
CA THR A 275 -24.98 7.86 -13.86
C THR A 275 -25.95 9.04 -13.75
N ASP A 276 -25.79 9.88 -12.73
CA ASP A 276 -26.40 11.20 -12.72
C ASP A 276 -25.55 12.18 -13.55
N SER A 277 -25.97 13.43 -13.61
CA SER A 277 -25.46 14.45 -14.52
C SER A 277 -23.99 14.78 -14.27
N SER A 278 -23.18 14.65 -15.33
CA SER A 278 -21.77 15.01 -15.40
C SER A 278 -20.87 14.35 -14.36
N PRO A 279 -20.64 13.03 -14.46
CA PRO A 279 -19.73 12.32 -13.57
C PRO A 279 -18.28 12.79 -13.79
N SER A 280 -17.67 13.40 -12.78
CA SER A 280 -16.30 13.97 -12.82
C SER A 280 -15.26 13.10 -12.12
N ALA A 281 -15.68 12.13 -11.31
CA ALA A 281 -14.78 11.18 -10.67
C ALA A 281 -15.38 9.78 -10.64
N VAL A 282 -14.51 8.76 -10.58
CA VAL A 282 -14.90 7.36 -10.46
C VAL A 282 -13.98 6.62 -9.49
N GLN A 283 -14.56 5.83 -8.60
CA GLN A 283 -13.87 4.92 -7.67
C GLN A 283 -14.46 3.52 -7.77
N ILE A 284 -13.62 2.52 -7.52
CA ILE A 284 -13.96 1.10 -7.65
C ILE A 284 -13.67 0.37 -6.35
N VAL A 285 -14.72 -0.11 -5.68
CA VAL A 285 -14.63 -0.70 -4.34
C VAL A 285 -15.89 -1.51 -4.03
N ASP A 286 -15.76 -2.62 -3.32
CA ASP A 286 -16.90 -3.40 -2.84
C ASP A 286 -17.56 -2.66 -1.66
N VAL A 287 -18.77 -2.14 -1.85
CA VAL A 287 -19.50 -1.38 -0.82
C VAL A 287 -20.60 -2.17 -0.13
N ASN A 288 -20.83 -3.42 -0.55
CA ASN A 288 -21.88 -4.28 -0.02
C ASN A 288 -21.36 -5.61 0.56
N SER A 289 -20.04 -5.78 0.60
CA SER A 289 -19.34 -6.93 1.13
C SER A 289 -19.61 -8.23 0.35
N ASP A 290 -19.97 -8.17 -0.93
CA ASP A 290 -20.23 -9.35 -1.78
C ASP A 290 -19.01 -9.84 -2.58
N SER A 291 -17.84 -9.24 -2.31
CA SER A 291 -16.55 -9.49 -2.97
C SER A 291 -16.51 -9.14 -4.45
N LYS A 292 -17.42 -8.29 -4.94
CA LYS A 292 -17.37 -7.74 -6.29
C LYS A 292 -17.19 -6.23 -6.19
N PRO A 293 -16.20 -5.66 -6.89
CA PRO A 293 -16.00 -4.24 -6.83
C PRO A 293 -17.15 -3.49 -7.53
N ASP A 294 -17.76 -2.55 -6.81
CA ASP A 294 -18.83 -1.68 -7.26
C ASP A 294 -18.27 -0.36 -7.83
N ILE A 295 -19.11 0.40 -8.55
CA ILE A 295 -18.74 1.71 -9.10
C ILE A 295 -19.36 2.82 -8.27
N ILE A 296 -18.56 3.82 -7.94
CA ILE A 296 -18.98 5.05 -7.28
C ILE A 296 -18.55 6.25 -8.14
N THR A 297 -19.46 7.16 -8.44
CA THR A 297 -19.13 8.41 -9.15
C THR A 297 -19.53 9.64 -8.35
N ALA A 298 -18.75 10.72 -8.45
CA ALA A 298 -19.18 12.06 -8.09
C ALA A 298 -19.76 12.73 -9.34
N ASN A 299 -20.98 13.26 -9.24
CA ASN A 299 -21.72 13.84 -10.35
C ASN A 299 -21.80 15.36 -10.17
N TYR A 300 -20.93 16.07 -10.89
CA TYR A 300 -20.67 17.50 -10.73
C TYR A 300 -21.95 18.33 -10.85
N ASP A 301 -22.64 18.24 -11.99
CA ASP A 301 -23.86 19.01 -12.23
C ASP A 301 -25.08 18.42 -11.49
N GLY A 302 -25.06 17.10 -11.24
CA GLY A 302 -26.12 16.41 -10.49
C GLY A 302 -26.14 16.74 -9.00
N ASN A 303 -25.02 17.22 -8.42
CA ASN A 303 -24.84 17.37 -6.97
C ASN A 303 -25.10 16.06 -6.21
N THR A 304 -24.74 14.93 -6.79
CA THR A 304 -24.95 13.61 -6.22
C THR A 304 -23.70 12.74 -6.29
N VAL A 305 -23.70 11.66 -5.52
CA VAL A 305 -22.90 10.47 -5.78
C VAL A 305 -23.79 9.39 -6.35
N SER A 306 -23.38 8.72 -7.42
CA SER A 306 -24.03 7.50 -7.92
C SER A 306 -23.28 6.26 -7.44
N VAL A 307 -24.02 5.25 -6.99
CA VAL A 307 -23.50 3.92 -6.62
C VAL A 307 -24.15 2.89 -7.54
N LEU A 308 -23.33 2.14 -8.28
CA LEU A 308 -23.77 1.08 -9.18
C LEU A 308 -23.20 -0.25 -8.69
N LEU A 309 -24.09 -1.12 -8.20
CA LEU A 309 -23.69 -2.42 -7.65
C LEU A 309 -23.37 -3.43 -8.76
N ASN A 310 -22.22 -4.08 -8.64
CA ASN A 310 -21.71 -5.02 -9.61
C ASN A 310 -22.40 -6.39 -9.50
N LYS A 311 -22.74 -6.99 -10.64
CA LYS A 311 -23.31 -8.35 -10.71
C LYS A 311 -22.24 -9.43 -10.83
N GLY A 312 -20.98 -9.06 -11.06
CA GLY A 312 -19.81 -9.95 -11.07
C GLY A 312 -19.43 -10.49 -12.44
N ASN A 313 -19.95 -9.88 -13.50
CA ASN A 313 -19.71 -10.27 -14.88
C ASN A 313 -19.48 -9.05 -15.80
N GLY A 314 -19.05 -7.93 -15.23
CA GLY A 314 -18.91 -6.65 -15.93
C GLY A 314 -20.25 -5.95 -16.22
N THR A 315 -21.35 -6.40 -15.61
CA THR A 315 -22.65 -5.70 -15.66
C THR A 315 -23.07 -5.19 -14.29
N PHE A 316 -23.80 -4.08 -14.28
CA PHE A 316 -24.16 -3.38 -13.06
C PHE A 316 -25.68 -3.28 -12.90
N SER A 317 -26.11 -3.06 -11.65
CA SER A 317 -27.48 -2.67 -11.33
C SER A 317 -27.70 -1.19 -11.68
N SER A 318 -28.96 -0.77 -11.77
CA SER A 318 -29.28 0.64 -11.91
C SER A 318 -28.68 1.44 -10.75
N GLN A 319 -28.21 2.65 -11.06
CA GLN A 319 -27.62 3.53 -10.05
C GLN A 319 -28.58 3.81 -8.90
N THR A 320 -28.01 3.94 -7.70
CA THR A 320 -28.63 4.59 -6.55
C THR A 320 -27.90 5.89 -6.29
N THR A 321 -28.62 7.01 -6.13
CA THR A 321 -28.01 8.33 -5.95
C THR A 321 -28.14 8.83 -4.52
N TYR A 322 -27.12 9.56 -4.07
CA TYR A 322 -27.06 10.21 -2.76
C TYR A 322 -26.72 11.68 -2.93
N SER A 323 -27.53 12.59 -2.37
CA SER A 323 -27.29 14.03 -2.48
C SER A 323 -26.03 14.45 -1.73
N THR A 324 -25.16 15.19 -2.43
CA THR A 324 -23.93 15.81 -1.91
C THR A 324 -24.14 17.32 -1.69
N ALA A 325 -23.08 18.07 -1.34
CA ALA A 325 -23.12 19.51 -1.49
C ALA A 325 -22.80 19.90 -2.94
N THR A 326 -22.79 21.19 -3.25
CA THR A 326 -22.75 21.65 -4.64
C THR A 326 -21.44 21.30 -5.36
N ALA A 327 -21.56 20.77 -6.57
CA ALA A 327 -20.48 20.43 -7.50
C ALA A 327 -19.42 19.49 -6.92
N PRO A 328 -19.75 18.22 -6.61
CA PRO A 328 -18.76 17.24 -6.16
C PRO A 328 -17.80 16.90 -7.31
N ASP A 329 -16.53 17.29 -7.20
CA ASP A 329 -15.55 17.13 -8.28
C ASP A 329 -14.67 15.87 -8.11
N SER A 330 -14.48 15.41 -6.87
CA SER A 330 -13.67 14.25 -6.54
C SER A 330 -14.36 13.37 -5.49
N VAL A 331 -14.05 12.07 -5.53
CA VAL A 331 -14.51 11.07 -4.56
C VAL A 331 -13.36 10.18 -4.11
N ALA A 332 -13.28 9.95 -2.80
CA ALA A 332 -12.37 9.02 -2.16
C ALA A 332 -13.16 8.07 -1.25
N VAL A 333 -12.59 6.88 -1.01
CA VAL A 333 -13.27 5.82 -0.27
C VAL A 333 -12.30 5.17 0.72
N ALA A 334 -12.68 5.09 1.99
CA ALA A 334 -11.98 4.37 3.05
C ALA A 334 -12.92 4.16 4.24
N ASP A 335 -12.56 3.26 5.15
CA ASP A 335 -13.23 3.17 6.46
C ASP A 335 -12.82 4.37 7.33
N VAL A 336 -13.74 5.31 7.58
CA VAL A 336 -13.47 6.51 8.39
C VAL A 336 -14.11 6.44 9.78
N ASN A 337 -14.82 5.37 10.11
CA ASN A 337 -15.48 5.20 11.40
C ASN A 337 -15.03 3.94 12.17
N SER A 338 -14.07 3.19 11.61
CA SER A 338 -13.50 1.95 12.13
C SER A 338 -14.50 0.79 12.23
N ASP A 339 -15.51 0.74 11.35
CA ASP A 339 -16.49 -0.36 11.28
C ASP A 339 -16.16 -1.43 10.21
N SER A 340 -14.99 -1.29 9.56
CA SER A 340 -14.48 -2.13 8.48
C SER A 340 -15.26 -2.05 7.17
N LYS A 341 -16.05 -0.99 6.95
CA LYS A 341 -16.80 -0.77 5.72
C LYS A 341 -16.28 0.49 5.02
N PRO A 342 -16.16 0.46 3.68
CA PRO A 342 -15.73 1.62 2.94
C PRO A 342 -16.80 2.71 2.94
N ASP A 343 -16.46 3.87 3.51
CA ASP A 343 -17.27 5.09 3.52
C ASP A 343 -16.88 6.01 2.35
N ILE A 344 -17.79 6.89 1.94
CA ILE A 344 -17.57 7.81 0.81
C ILE A 344 -17.24 9.20 1.33
N VAL A 345 -16.21 9.83 0.76
CA VAL A 345 -15.89 11.25 0.96
C VAL A 345 -15.81 11.97 -0.38
N THR A 346 -16.55 13.06 -0.55
CA THR A 346 -16.49 13.91 -1.75
C THR A 346 -15.86 15.27 -1.48
N ALA A 347 -15.16 15.83 -2.47
CA ALA A 347 -14.76 17.24 -2.51
C ALA A 347 -15.80 18.05 -3.28
N ASN A 348 -16.47 18.98 -2.60
CA ASN A 348 -17.55 19.78 -3.18
C ASN A 348 -17.02 21.16 -3.57
N HIS A 349 -16.69 21.29 -4.85
CA HIS A 349 -15.99 22.40 -5.45
C HIS A 349 -16.67 23.75 -5.17
N ASP A 350 -17.95 23.88 -5.51
CA ASP A 350 -18.65 25.17 -5.37
C ASP A 350 -19.12 25.44 -3.93
N ALA A 351 -19.29 24.38 -3.13
CA ALA A 351 -19.70 24.51 -1.73
C ALA A 351 -18.53 24.80 -0.77
N ASN A 352 -17.27 24.68 -1.20
CA ASN A 352 -16.08 24.80 -0.35
C ASN A 352 -16.13 23.86 0.88
N THR A 353 -16.59 22.63 0.65
CA THR A 353 -16.73 21.61 1.68
C THR A 353 -16.27 20.25 1.19
N VAL A 354 -16.09 19.33 2.12
CA VAL A 354 -16.16 17.88 1.85
C VAL A 354 -17.44 17.31 2.43
N SER A 355 -18.03 16.30 1.77
CA SER A 355 -19.16 15.53 2.31
C SER A 355 -18.72 14.13 2.67
N VAL A 356 -19.17 13.61 3.82
CA VAL A 356 -18.90 12.25 4.32
C VAL A 356 -20.20 11.47 4.39
N PHE A 357 -20.20 10.27 3.81
CA PHE A 357 -21.32 9.34 3.83
C PHE A 357 -20.87 8.01 4.45
N LEU A 358 -21.50 7.62 5.56
CA LEU A 358 -21.18 6.37 6.24
C LEU A 358 -21.93 5.20 5.62
N ASN A 359 -21.22 4.11 5.36
CA ASN A 359 -21.78 2.91 4.76
C ASN A 359 -22.63 2.13 5.77
N LYS A 360 -23.76 1.58 5.30
CA LYS A 360 -24.70 0.78 6.09
C LYS A 360 -24.62 -0.72 5.80
N ASP A 361 -23.54 -1.19 5.14
CA ASP A 361 -23.18 -2.61 4.91
C ASP A 361 -24.03 -3.38 3.89
N ASN A 362 -24.72 -2.65 3.02
CA ASN A 362 -25.59 -3.24 2.01
C ASN A 362 -25.56 -2.43 0.70
N GLY A 363 -24.48 -1.68 0.48
CA GLY A 363 -24.37 -0.72 -0.62
C GLY A 363 -25.25 0.52 -0.45
N THR A 364 -25.80 0.75 0.75
CA THR A 364 -26.51 2.00 1.09
C THR A 364 -25.76 2.86 2.08
N PHE A 365 -25.97 4.17 1.98
CA PHE A 365 -25.21 5.15 2.74
C PHE A 365 -26.09 6.03 3.63
N SER A 366 -25.49 6.63 4.67
CA SER A 366 -26.11 7.67 5.47
C SER A 366 -26.40 8.92 4.64
N SER A 367 -27.17 9.85 5.20
CA SER A 367 -27.14 11.23 4.69
C SER A 367 -25.74 11.81 4.89
N GLN A 368 -25.35 12.73 4.00
CA GLN A 368 -24.07 13.42 4.09
C GLN A 368 -23.91 14.18 5.41
N THR A 369 -22.69 14.20 5.92
CA THR A 369 -22.21 15.20 6.88
C THR A 369 -21.15 16.05 6.21
N THR A 370 -21.27 17.37 6.27
CA THR A 370 -20.35 18.28 5.58
C THR A 370 -19.34 18.91 6.54
N TYR A 371 -18.13 19.15 6.02
CA TYR A 371 -17.06 19.86 6.73
C TYR A 371 -16.45 20.91 5.81
N ALA A 372 -16.18 22.10 6.36
CA ALA A 372 -15.58 23.19 5.59
C ALA A 372 -14.12 22.92 5.22
N THR A 373 -13.74 23.34 4.01
CA THR A 373 -12.37 23.34 3.50
C THR A 373 -11.93 24.75 3.09
N GLY A 374 -10.78 24.88 2.44
CA GLY A 374 -10.47 26.06 1.62
C GLY A 374 -11.37 26.16 0.39
N THR A 375 -11.12 27.17 -0.45
CA THR A 375 -11.99 27.47 -1.59
C THR A 375 -11.70 26.57 -2.79
N LYS A 376 -12.77 26.06 -3.41
CA LYS A 376 -12.77 25.13 -4.55
C LYS A 376 -11.88 23.91 -4.32
N PRO A 377 -12.29 22.98 -3.43
CA PRO A 377 -11.61 21.71 -3.29
C PRO A 377 -11.81 20.87 -4.57
N TYR A 378 -10.73 20.64 -5.31
CA TYR A 378 -10.74 19.87 -6.58
C TYR A 378 -10.48 18.38 -6.36
N SER A 379 -9.73 18.03 -5.32
CA SER A 379 -9.30 16.66 -5.06
C SER A 379 -9.34 16.36 -3.57
N VAL A 380 -9.77 15.14 -3.22
CA VAL A 380 -9.75 14.61 -1.86
C VAL A 380 -8.97 13.30 -1.81
N ALA A 381 -8.15 13.13 -0.78
CA ALA A 381 -7.49 11.88 -0.44
C ALA A 381 -7.73 11.54 1.04
N LEU A 382 -7.66 10.24 1.34
CA LEU A 382 -7.83 9.71 2.69
C LEU A 382 -6.54 9.03 3.13
N PHE A 383 -5.94 9.52 4.22
CA PHE A 383 -4.68 9.00 4.74
C PHE A 383 -4.51 9.36 6.21
N ASP A 384 -3.92 8.47 7.01
CA ASP A 384 -3.57 8.74 8.42
C ASP A 384 -2.34 9.65 8.49
N VAL A 385 -2.55 10.97 8.57
CA VAL A 385 -1.45 11.95 8.54
C VAL A 385 -0.84 12.20 9.91
N ASN A 386 -1.55 11.84 10.98
CA ASN A 386 -1.11 12.02 12.37
C ASN A 386 -0.64 10.71 13.03
N CYS A 387 -0.62 9.63 12.25
CA CYS A 387 -0.18 8.29 12.65
C CYS A 387 -1.04 7.65 13.76
N ASP A 388 -2.33 8.02 13.90
CA ASP A 388 -3.25 7.53 14.93
C ASP A 388 -4.11 6.31 14.50
N SER A 389 -3.80 5.75 13.33
CA SER A 389 -4.49 4.63 12.67
C SER A 389 -5.90 4.93 12.17
N LYS A 390 -6.25 6.20 11.96
CA LYS A 390 -7.52 6.61 11.37
C LYS A 390 -7.24 7.40 10.09
N ALA A 391 -7.97 7.09 9.02
CA ALA A 391 -7.83 7.85 7.79
C ALA A 391 -8.36 9.28 7.98
N ASP A 392 -7.50 10.27 7.83
CA ASP A 392 -7.83 11.70 7.83
C ASP A 392 -8.22 12.17 6.42
N ILE A 393 -8.94 13.27 6.33
CA ILE A 393 -9.30 13.89 5.03
C ILE A 393 -8.26 14.93 4.66
N ILE A 394 -7.76 14.86 3.42
CA ILE A 394 -6.86 15.84 2.83
C ILE A 394 -7.53 16.37 1.56
N ALA A 395 -7.76 17.68 1.48
CA ALA A 395 -8.42 18.33 0.34
C ALA A 395 -7.51 19.38 -0.31
N ALA A 396 -7.31 19.30 -1.62
CA ALA A 396 -6.57 20.27 -2.42
C ALA A 396 -7.49 21.41 -2.87
N ASN A 397 -7.28 22.61 -2.36
CA ASN A 397 -8.12 23.78 -2.59
C ASN A 397 -7.47 24.72 -3.61
N LYS A 398 -7.88 24.60 -4.87
CA LYS A 398 -7.22 25.26 -6.01
C LYS A 398 -7.26 26.78 -5.93
N ASP A 399 -8.41 27.38 -5.60
CA ASP A 399 -8.56 28.85 -5.68
C ASP A 399 -8.04 29.59 -4.44
N SER A 400 -7.77 28.86 -3.34
CA SER A 400 -7.18 29.44 -2.13
C SER A 400 -5.69 29.12 -2.00
N ASP A 401 -5.09 28.47 -3.00
CA ASP A 401 -3.70 28.00 -2.97
C ASP A 401 -3.38 27.20 -1.69
N THR A 402 -4.32 26.39 -1.19
CA THR A 402 -4.17 25.70 0.10
C THR A 402 -4.51 24.22 0.03
N VAL A 403 -4.06 23.46 1.03
CA VAL A 403 -4.51 22.11 1.36
C VAL A 403 -5.19 22.13 2.73
N SER A 404 -6.38 21.55 2.82
CA SER A 404 -7.10 21.34 4.08
C SER A 404 -6.80 19.96 4.63
N ILE A 405 -6.49 19.84 5.92
CA ILE A 405 -6.40 18.56 6.63
C ILE A 405 -7.48 18.53 7.72
N LEU A 406 -8.36 17.54 7.69
CA LEU A 406 -9.39 17.34 8.71
C LEU A 406 -9.10 16.03 9.44
N LEU A 407 -8.73 16.14 10.72
CA LEU A 407 -8.34 14.98 11.52
C LEU A 407 -9.54 14.15 11.95
N ASN A 408 -9.47 12.85 11.72
CA ASN A 408 -10.53 11.90 12.02
C ASN A 408 -10.58 11.59 13.53
N LYS A 409 -11.78 11.62 14.11
CA LYS A 409 -12.00 11.30 15.52
C LYS A 409 -12.18 9.79 15.75
N GLY A 410 -12.39 9.00 14.71
CA GLY A 410 -12.50 7.54 14.73
C GLY A 410 -13.94 7.04 14.85
N ASN A 411 -14.91 7.87 14.49
CA ASN A 411 -16.34 7.55 14.52
C ASN A 411 -17.08 8.15 13.32
N GLY A 412 -16.36 8.43 12.22
CA GLY A 412 -16.90 9.10 11.05
C GLY A 412 -17.07 10.61 11.21
N THR A 413 -16.59 11.19 12.32
CA THR A 413 -16.58 12.65 12.53
C THR A 413 -15.18 13.22 12.50
N PHE A 414 -15.08 14.47 12.02
CA PHE A 414 -13.79 15.13 11.81
C PHE A 414 -13.65 16.39 12.65
N SER A 415 -12.40 16.77 12.89
CA SER A 415 -12.05 18.06 13.48
C SER A 415 -12.17 19.17 12.43
N PRO A 416 -12.30 20.44 12.84
CA PRO A 416 -12.18 21.56 11.91
C PRO A 416 -10.88 21.49 11.12
N GLN A 417 -10.91 22.00 9.88
CA GLN A 417 -9.76 21.99 8.99
C GLN A 417 -8.52 22.66 9.60
N ILE A 418 -7.37 22.08 9.30
CA ILE A 418 -6.05 22.68 9.44
C ILE A 418 -5.59 23.05 8.02
N THR A 419 -5.21 24.30 7.81
CA THR A 419 -4.89 24.83 6.48
C THR A 419 -3.38 24.93 6.28
N TYR A 420 -2.91 24.46 5.13
CA TYR A 420 -1.52 24.53 4.67
C TYR A 420 -1.48 25.31 3.36
N THR A 421 -0.61 26.32 3.26
CA THR A 421 -0.44 27.10 2.03
C THR A 421 0.48 26.38 1.04
N THR A 422 0.19 26.52 -0.24
CA THR A 422 0.99 26.04 -1.36
C THR A 422 1.42 27.22 -2.23
N ASP A 423 2.38 27.01 -3.14
CA ASP A 423 2.88 28.09 -4.00
C ASP A 423 1.83 28.52 -5.06
N THR A 424 1.06 27.56 -5.60
CA THR A 424 0.03 27.80 -6.62
C THR A 424 -1.02 26.68 -6.65
N GLY A 425 -2.28 27.06 -6.84
CA GLY A 425 -3.51 26.28 -6.90
C GLY A 425 -3.38 24.77 -7.09
N PRO A 426 -3.40 23.98 -6.00
CA PRO A 426 -3.26 22.53 -6.09
C PRO A 426 -4.52 21.93 -6.72
N ALA A 427 -4.36 21.31 -7.89
CA ALA A 427 -5.45 20.64 -8.61
C ALA A 427 -5.67 19.19 -8.15
N PHE A 428 -4.65 18.58 -7.53
CA PHE A 428 -4.67 17.17 -7.16
C PHE A 428 -3.83 16.93 -5.91
N VAL A 429 -4.21 15.94 -5.09
CA VAL A 429 -3.39 15.45 -3.98
C VAL A 429 -3.19 13.93 -4.08
N ALA A 430 -1.92 13.51 -4.01
CA ALA A 430 -1.54 12.12 -3.75
C ALA A 430 -0.75 12.07 -2.45
N VAL A 431 -0.94 11.00 -1.69
CA VAL A 431 -0.22 10.76 -0.44
C VAL A 431 0.61 9.50 -0.58
N ILE A 432 1.87 9.60 -0.17
CA ILE A 432 2.83 8.50 -0.16
C ILE A 432 3.44 8.47 1.23
N ASP A 433 3.45 7.30 1.85
CA ASP A 433 4.15 7.08 3.12
C ASP A 433 5.68 7.01 2.88
N ARG A 434 6.39 8.13 3.12
CA ARG A 434 7.86 8.19 3.01
C ARG A 434 8.61 7.38 4.07
N LEU A 435 7.99 7.01 5.19
CA LEU A 435 8.64 6.19 6.22
C LEU A 435 8.79 4.73 5.79
N LYS A 436 8.19 4.36 4.65
CA LYS A 436 8.53 3.13 3.91
C LYS A 436 9.84 3.26 3.10
N GLU A 437 10.41 4.46 2.94
CA GLU A 437 11.63 4.70 2.14
C GLU A 437 12.83 5.28 2.90
N THR A 438 12.65 6.01 4.01
CA THR A 438 13.73 6.85 4.60
C THR A 438 14.84 6.08 5.34
N TYR A 439 14.71 4.77 5.51
CA TYR A 439 15.72 3.98 6.21
C TYR A 439 16.83 3.44 5.30
N ILE A 440 16.83 3.79 4.00
CA ILE A 440 17.93 3.48 3.07
C ILE A 440 18.71 4.77 2.78
N LYS A 441 19.37 5.38 3.78
CA LYS A 441 20.56 6.23 3.60
C LYS A 441 21.13 6.75 4.92
N VAL A 442 22.09 6.01 5.48
CA VAL A 442 23.19 6.60 6.27
C VAL A 442 24.51 5.93 5.84
N SER A 443 25.29 6.67 5.05
CA SER A 443 26.75 6.64 4.82
C SER A 443 27.37 5.35 4.21
N ILE A 444 28.27 5.41 3.23
CA ILE A 444 29.66 5.92 3.35
C ILE A 444 30.18 6.43 1.99
N SER A 445 30.81 7.60 2.00
CA SER A 445 31.76 8.05 0.97
C SER A 445 33.18 7.70 1.39
N LEU A 446 33.95 6.99 0.57
CA LEU A 446 35.41 7.18 0.47
C LEU A 446 35.97 6.58 -0.83
N PHE A 447 36.72 7.40 -1.58
CA PHE A 447 37.51 7.06 -2.77
C PHE A 447 38.65 6.09 -2.47
N VAL A 448 38.97 5.15 -3.39
CA VAL A 448 40.32 4.92 -3.95
C VAL A 448 40.19 4.20 -5.31
N LEU A 449 40.88 4.76 -6.32
CA LEU A 449 41.15 4.22 -7.66
C LEU A 449 42.34 3.24 -7.60
N ILE A 450 42.31 2.10 -8.32
CA ILE A 450 43.43 1.42 -9.03
C ILE A 450 42.84 0.18 -9.74
N GLY A 451 43.26 -0.06 -10.99
CA GLY A 451 42.66 -1.04 -11.89
C GLY A 451 43.40 -2.36 -12.09
N LEU A 452 42.91 -3.05 -13.15
CA LEU A 452 43.53 -4.06 -14.02
C LEU A 452 43.56 -5.56 -13.60
N ILE A 453 42.86 -6.33 -14.47
CA ILE A 453 43.17 -7.65 -15.08
C ILE A 453 42.44 -8.90 -14.54
N TYR A 454 41.59 -9.42 -15.46
CA TYR A 454 41.10 -10.78 -15.71
C TYR A 454 41.61 -11.93 -14.83
N TYR A 455 40.65 -12.72 -14.32
CA TYR A 455 40.63 -14.18 -14.53
C TYR A 455 39.18 -14.67 -14.59
N VAL A 456 38.83 -15.28 -15.73
CA VAL A 456 37.56 -15.99 -15.94
C VAL A 456 37.65 -17.32 -15.22
N VAL A 457 36.82 -17.50 -14.19
CA VAL A 457 36.31 -18.80 -13.78
C VAL A 457 34.80 -18.64 -13.75
N ALA A 458 34.11 -19.38 -14.62
CA ALA A 458 32.67 -19.37 -14.71
C ALA A 458 32.05 -19.78 -13.36
N ALA A 459 31.63 -18.78 -12.58
CA ALA A 459 30.66 -18.94 -11.51
C ALA A 459 29.26 -18.80 -12.14
N PRO A 460 28.27 -19.59 -11.72
CA PRO A 460 26.94 -19.57 -12.32
C PRO A 460 26.31 -18.18 -12.14
N THR A 461 26.19 -17.44 -13.24
CA THR A 461 25.39 -16.22 -13.32
C THR A 461 23.92 -16.60 -13.45
N ALA A 462 23.11 -16.20 -12.48
CA ALA A 462 21.85 -15.47 -12.65
C ALA A 462 21.11 -15.45 -11.30
N ASN A 463 21.17 -14.34 -10.57
CA ASN A 463 20.09 -14.00 -9.64
C ASN A 463 18.91 -13.58 -10.52
N GLU A 464 18.02 -14.52 -10.80
CA GLU A 464 16.65 -14.18 -11.25
C GLU A 464 16.04 -13.19 -10.24
N PRO A 465 15.27 -12.18 -10.69
CA PRO A 465 14.58 -11.27 -9.77
C PRO A 465 13.68 -12.08 -8.82
N LEU A 466 13.59 -11.66 -7.56
CA LEU A 466 12.72 -12.29 -6.56
C LEU A 466 11.26 -12.09 -6.94
N GLN A 467 10.70 -13.01 -7.73
CA GLN A 467 9.31 -12.96 -8.16
C GLN A 467 8.38 -13.43 -7.04
N ILE A 468 7.31 -12.68 -6.77
CA ILE A 468 6.26 -13.08 -5.84
C ILE A 468 5.18 -13.84 -6.60
N VAL A 469 4.81 -15.01 -6.11
CA VAL A 469 3.80 -15.89 -6.72
C VAL A 469 2.63 -16.07 -5.78
N THR A 470 1.42 -15.97 -6.31
CA THR A 470 0.19 -16.19 -5.57
C THR A 470 -0.67 -17.27 -6.21
N ALA A 471 -1.13 -18.21 -5.41
CA ALA A 471 -2.16 -19.17 -5.79
C ALA A 471 -3.48 -18.84 -5.12
N ARG A 472 -4.58 -18.93 -5.87
CA ARG A 472 -5.94 -18.72 -5.38
C ARG A 472 -6.70 -20.04 -5.34
N ALA A 473 -7.66 -20.15 -4.42
CA ALA A 473 -8.53 -21.31 -4.32
C ALA A 473 -9.42 -21.44 -5.57
N ASP A 474 -9.50 -22.65 -6.13
CA ASP A 474 -10.37 -22.94 -7.27
C ASP A 474 -11.81 -23.14 -6.78
N THR A 475 -12.62 -22.09 -6.96
CA THR A 475 -14.05 -22.10 -6.62
C THR A 475 -14.92 -22.53 -7.79
N SER A 476 -14.39 -22.71 -9.00
CA SER A 476 -15.19 -22.97 -10.22
C SER A 476 -16.08 -24.22 -10.14
N ARG A 477 -15.68 -25.21 -9.33
CA ARG A 477 -16.43 -26.46 -9.11
C ARG A 477 -17.49 -26.38 -8.02
N SER A 478 -17.49 -25.30 -7.25
CA SER A 478 -18.40 -25.09 -6.13
C SER A 478 -19.26 -23.90 -6.51
N PHE A 479 -20.53 -24.12 -6.85
CA PHE A 479 -21.47 -23.12 -7.39
C PHE A 479 -21.63 -21.82 -6.55
N SER A 480 -20.93 -21.67 -5.41
CA SER A 480 -20.68 -20.43 -4.66
C SER A 480 -19.43 -20.56 -3.77
N VAL A 481 -18.90 -19.43 -3.28
CA VAL A 481 -17.81 -19.38 -2.29
C VAL A 481 -18.21 -20.08 -1.00
N ASP A 482 -19.42 -19.84 -0.50
CA ASP A 482 -19.92 -20.50 0.73
C ASP A 482 -19.93 -22.03 0.60
N LYS A 483 -20.37 -22.55 -0.55
CA LYS A 483 -20.35 -24.00 -0.81
C LYS A 483 -18.93 -24.55 -0.90
N HIS A 484 -17.98 -23.76 -1.40
CA HIS A 484 -16.56 -24.13 -1.38
C HIS A 484 -16.05 -24.20 0.06
N VAL A 485 -16.28 -23.16 0.85
CA VAL A 485 -15.87 -23.07 2.26
C VAL A 485 -16.50 -24.20 3.06
N ASP A 486 -17.80 -24.43 2.96
CA ASP A 486 -18.50 -25.52 3.64
C ASP A 486 -17.94 -26.88 3.26
N LYS A 487 -17.63 -27.12 1.99
CA LYS A 487 -17.00 -28.36 1.53
C LYS A 487 -15.61 -28.55 2.15
N VAL A 488 -14.78 -27.51 2.15
CA VAL A 488 -13.43 -27.56 2.73
C VAL A 488 -13.50 -27.77 4.23
N LEU A 489 -14.36 -27.04 4.95
CA LEU A 489 -14.49 -27.13 6.39
C LEU A 489 -15.11 -28.47 6.82
N SER A 490 -16.14 -28.96 6.13
CA SER A 490 -16.83 -30.23 6.44
C SER A 490 -15.98 -31.46 6.14
N PHE A 491 -14.96 -31.34 5.27
CA PHE A 491 -13.99 -32.40 5.05
C PHE A 491 -13.28 -32.80 6.36
N TRP A 492 -13.02 -31.84 7.25
CA TRP A 492 -12.24 -32.02 8.47
C TRP A 492 -13.08 -32.44 9.68
N THR A 493 -12.97 -33.72 10.03
CA THR A 493 -13.44 -34.29 11.30
C THR A 493 -12.30 -34.34 12.33
N ASP A 494 -12.64 -34.47 13.60
CA ASP A 494 -11.64 -34.54 14.69
C ASP A 494 -10.66 -35.71 14.49
N ASP A 495 -11.15 -36.85 14.00
CA ASP A 495 -10.30 -38.02 13.69
C ASP A 495 -9.29 -37.72 12.58
N LYS A 496 -9.71 -36.99 11.53
CA LYS A 496 -8.80 -36.58 10.45
C LYS A 496 -7.76 -35.57 10.94
N LEU A 497 -8.17 -34.64 11.81
CA LEU A 497 -7.25 -33.68 12.42
C LEU A 497 -6.20 -34.38 13.31
N LYS A 498 -6.61 -35.41 14.06
CA LYS A 498 -5.71 -36.25 14.88
C LYS A 498 -4.82 -37.16 14.04
N ALA A 499 -5.33 -37.62 12.89
CA ALA A 499 -4.58 -38.46 11.94
C ALA A 499 -3.53 -37.69 11.14
N ALA A 500 -3.58 -36.36 11.11
CA ALA A 500 -2.62 -35.56 10.36
C ALA A 500 -1.17 -35.72 10.84
N ARG A 501 -0.24 -35.67 9.90
CA ARG A 501 1.20 -35.90 10.13
C ARG A 501 2.03 -34.75 9.57
N PRO A 502 3.18 -34.42 10.19
CA PRO A 502 4.10 -33.45 9.63
C PRO A 502 4.54 -33.80 8.22
N VAL A 503 4.69 -32.80 7.37
CA VAL A 503 5.48 -32.97 6.15
C VAL A 503 6.95 -32.88 6.51
N MET A 504 7.63 -34.02 6.41
CA MET A 504 9.07 -34.10 6.59
C MET A 504 9.71 -33.80 5.22
N PRO A 505 10.47 -32.70 5.04
CA PRO A 505 11.26 -32.55 3.83
C PRO A 505 12.23 -33.72 3.72
N ASN A 506 12.25 -34.41 2.57
CA ASN A 506 13.00 -35.65 2.33
C ASN A 506 14.54 -35.49 2.33
N ARG A 507 15.12 -34.46 2.97
CA ARG A 507 16.56 -34.36 3.21
C ARG A 507 16.87 -33.81 4.59
N LYS A 508 17.42 -34.72 5.39
CA LYS A 508 18.35 -34.49 6.48
C LYS A 508 19.46 -33.52 6.03
N LEU A 509 19.43 -32.27 6.48
CA LEU A 509 20.44 -31.25 6.17
C LEU A 509 21.66 -31.41 7.10
N ASN A 510 22.87 -31.52 6.55
CA ASN A 510 24.12 -31.61 7.32
C ASN A 510 24.68 -30.21 7.58
N ALA A 511 25.14 -29.90 8.79
CA ALA A 511 25.78 -28.61 9.04
C ALA A 511 27.07 -28.48 8.24
N GLN A 512 27.30 -27.30 7.67
CA GLN A 512 28.60 -26.88 7.17
C GLN A 512 29.04 -25.62 7.90
N SER A 513 30.33 -25.53 8.24
CA SER A 513 30.89 -24.42 9.00
C SER A 513 30.63 -23.08 8.31
N ALA A 514 29.78 -22.22 8.90
CA ALA A 514 29.57 -20.86 8.43
C ALA A 514 30.90 -20.09 8.56
N THR A 515 31.57 -19.81 7.45
CA THR A 515 32.92 -19.21 7.45
C THR A 515 32.93 -17.69 7.72
N LYS A 516 31.76 -17.07 7.86
CA LYS A 516 31.59 -15.70 8.36
C LYS A 516 30.12 -15.51 8.71
N LEU A 517 29.82 -14.91 9.87
CA LEU A 517 28.47 -14.39 10.13
C LEU A 517 28.15 -13.42 8.99
N GLN A 518 27.12 -13.72 8.19
CA GLN A 518 26.64 -12.77 7.20
C GLN A 518 26.11 -11.56 7.99
N PRO A 519 26.60 -10.33 7.70
CA PRO A 519 26.09 -9.13 8.34
C PRO A 519 24.58 -9.08 8.18
N ILE A 520 23.87 -8.62 9.21
CA ILE A 520 22.46 -8.25 9.07
C ILE A 520 22.39 -7.26 7.91
N ALA A 521 21.42 -7.43 7.00
CA ALA A 521 21.18 -6.41 5.99
C ALA A 521 20.88 -5.10 6.75
N ASN A 522 21.79 -4.13 6.67
CA ASN A 522 21.64 -2.84 7.32
C ASN A 522 20.48 -2.10 6.63
N GLY A 523 19.29 -2.28 7.19
CA GLY A 523 18.05 -1.70 6.69
C GLY A 523 17.11 -1.28 7.82
N PRO A 524 16.02 -0.58 7.49
CA PRO A 524 14.99 -0.14 8.43
C PRO A 524 14.56 -1.21 9.40
N LEU A 525 14.57 -0.95 10.70
CA LEU A 525 13.63 -1.67 11.56
C LEU A 525 12.22 -1.23 11.14
N GLY A 526 11.39 -2.16 10.69
CA GLY A 526 9.99 -1.87 10.38
C GLY A 526 9.05 -2.88 10.99
N PHE A 527 7.83 -2.45 11.27
CA PHE A 527 6.80 -3.27 11.90
C PHE A 527 5.40 -2.84 11.47
N VAL A 528 4.45 -3.77 11.57
CA VAL A 528 3.01 -3.53 11.53
C VAL A 528 2.42 -4.01 12.84
N ASP A 529 1.59 -3.17 13.45
CA ASP A 529 0.92 -3.49 14.70
C ASP A 529 -0.15 -4.56 14.51
N GLY A 530 -0.25 -5.44 15.50
CA GLY A 530 -1.32 -6.43 15.56
C GLY A 530 -2.63 -5.79 16.03
N THR A 531 -3.76 -6.26 15.51
CA THR A 531 -5.11 -5.76 15.86
C THR A 531 -5.77 -6.57 16.99
N ILE A 532 -6.67 -5.97 17.76
CA ILE A 532 -7.35 -6.66 18.88
C ILE A 532 -8.74 -7.12 18.43
N GLY A 533 -8.99 -8.43 18.50
CA GLY A 533 -10.30 -9.00 18.17
C GLY A 533 -11.27 -9.04 19.35
N SER A 534 -12.55 -9.30 19.06
CA SER A 534 -13.61 -9.38 20.07
C SER A 534 -13.40 -10.46 21.14
N LEU A 535 -12.95 -11.67 20.76
CA LEU A 535 -12.63 -12.74 21.71
C LEU A 535 -11.44 -12.37 22.61
N GLN A 536 -10.46 -11.69 22.02
CA GLN A 536 -9.27 -11.24 22.73
C GLN A 536 -9.62 -10.16 23.77
N LYS A 537 -10.46 -9.19 23.39
CA LYS A 537 -10.93 -8.13 24.29
C LYS A 537 -11.60 -8.72 25.54
N ALA A 538 -12.51 -9.68 25.34
CA ALA A 538 -13.19 -10.37 26.45
C ALA A 538 -12.22 -11.14 27.36
N ALA A 539 -11.15 -11.72 26.83
CA ALA A 539 -10.17 -12.46 27.61
C ALA A 539 -9.23 -11.55 28.44
N VAL A 540 -8.83 -10.40 27.89
CA VAL A 540 -8.04 -9.38 28.61
C VAL A 540 -8.86 -8.79 29.76
N GLU A 541 -10.14 -8.49 29.52
CA GLU A 541 -11.07 -8.01 30.55
C GLU A 541 -11.29 -9.04 31.68
N ALA A 542 -11.12 -10.34 31.40
CA ALA A 542 -11.21 -11.42 32.37
C ALA A 542 -9.93 -11.67 33.20
N GLY A 543 -8.86 -10.88 33.01
CA GLY A 543 -7.64 -10.93 33.83
C GLY A 543 -6.76 -12.17 33.60
N ILE A 544 -6.82 -12.74 32.39
CA ILE A 544 -6.23 -14.03 32.06
C ILE A 544 -4.74 -13.90 31.66
N VAL A 545 -3.85 -14.69 32.28
CA VAL A 545 -2.38 -14.60 32.12
C VAL A 545 -1.81 -15.74 31.27
N SER A 546 -0.76 -15.48 30.49
CA SER A 546 -0.27 -16.44 29.49
C SER A 546 0.55 -17.63 30.02
N GLY A 547 0.86 -17.70 31.32
CA GLY A 547 1.49 -18.89 31.95
C GLY A 547 2.91 -19.23 31.44
N ILE A 548 3.57 -18.32 30.72
CA ILE A 548 4.93 -18.50 30.21
C ILE A 548 5.94 -18.01 31.25
N ASP A 549 6.90 -18.88 31.58
CA ASP A 549 7.97 -18.62 32.53
C ASP A 549 9.12 -17.88 31.83
N GLN A 550 9.29 -16.59 32.15
CA GLN A 550 10.31 -15.70 31.57
C GLN A 550 11.73 -16.01 32.06
N ASN A 551 11.90 -16.78 33.14
CA ASN A 551 13.17 -16.93 33.84
C ASN A 551 13.91 -18.24 33.53
N ASP A 552 13.31 -19.13 32.72
CA ASP A 552 13.91 -20.41 32.35
C ASP A 552 13.98 -20.56 30.82
N PRO A 553 15.09 -20.11 30.19
CA PRO A 553 15.36 -20.33 28.78
C PRO A 553 15.72 -21.80 28.55
N SER A 554 14.71 -22.67 28.57
CA SER A 554 14.86 -24.10 28.27
C SER A 554 14.38 -24.46 26.87
N SER A 555 14.88 -25.60 26.37
CA SER A 555 14.79 -25.99 24.96
C SER A 555 13.38 -26.25 24.43
N ARG A 556 12.37 -26.45 25.29
CA ARG A 556 10.95 -26.63 24.94
C ARG A 556 10.08 -26.82 26.19
N LYS A 557 8.92 -26.17 26.24
CA LYS A 557 7.88 -26.35 27.28
C LYS A 557 6.50 -26.57 26.66
N VAL A 558 5.66 -27.34 27.37
CA VAL A 558 4.23 -27.45 27.06
C VAL A 558 3.57 -26.12 27.40
N PHE A 559 2.84 -25.57 26.44
CA PHE A 559 2.06 -24.38 26.69
C PHE A 559 0.76 -24.75 27.41
N SER A 560 0.49 -24.10 28.54
CA SER A 560 -0.71 -24.36 29.37
C SER A 560 -1.42 -23.09 29.83
N GLY A 561 -1.07 -21.92 29.29
CA GLY A 561 -1.70 -20.64 29.63
C GLY A 561 -2.70 -20.16 28.57
N THR A 562 -3.03 -18.87 28.59
CA THR A 562 -4.22 -18.34 27.89
C THR A 562 -4.06 -16.88 27.39
N GLY A 563 -2.94 -16.53 26.73
CA GLY A 563 -2.66 -15.18 26.20
C GLY A 563 -3.06 -14.93 24.73
N ARG A 564 -2.84 -13.72 24.17
CA ARG A 564 -3.20 -13.35 22.78
C ARG A 564 -2.72 -14.34 21.72
N HIS A 565 -1.47 -14.78 21.81
CA HIS A 565 -0.92 -15.83 20.95
C HIS A 565 -1.74 -17.13 20.94
N THR A 566 -2.54 -17.44 21.96
CA THR A 566 -3.41 -18.63 21.94
C THR A 566 -4.58 -18.50 20.96
N TYR A 567 -4.95 -17.27 20.61
CA TYR A 567 -5.97 -16.94 19.63
C TYR A 567 -5.39 -16.79 18.22
N THR A 568 -4.12 -16.41 18.09
CA THR A 568 -3.49 -16.11 16.79
C THR A 568 -2.56 -17.22 16.30
N VAL A 569 -1.99 -18.03 17.20
CA VAL A 569 -1.18 -19.22 16.87
C VAL A 569 -2.06 -20.45 16.81
N GLY A 570 -1.91 -21.23 15.75
CA GLY A 570 -2.70 -22.41 15.53
C GLY A 570 -2.01 -23.47 14.68
N LYS A 571 -2.83 -24.40 14.21
CA LYS A 571 -2.40 -25.46 13.29
C LYS A 571 -2.99 -25.27 11.92
N ILE A 572 -2.21 -25.68 10.94
CA ILE A 572 -2.55 -25.71 9.53
C ILE A 572 -2.72 -27.17 9.13
N PHE A 573 -3.77 -27.47 8.37
CA PHE A 573 -4.07 -28.81 7.87
C PHE A 573 -4.40 -28.78 6.39
N TRP A 574 -4.06 -29.85 5.68
CA TRP A 574 -4.42 -30.09 4.28
C TRP A 574 -4.47 -31.59 4.01
N ASN A 575 -5.21 -32.02 2.99
CA ASN A 575 -5.25 -33.42 2.59
C ASN A 575 -4.25 -33.69 1.45
N ILE A 576 -3.41 -34.71 1.61
CA ILE A 576 -2.44 -35.11 0.59
C ILE A 576 -3.13 -36.07 -0.38
N THR A 577 -3.85 -37.06 0.16
CA THR A 577 -4.75 -37.95 -0.59
C THR A 577 -6.14 -37.91 0.05
N ALA A 578 -7.03 -38.84 -0.31
CA ALA A 578 -8.32 -38.98 0.37
C ALA A 578 -8.16 -39.32 1.87
N ASP A 579 -7.16 -40.14 2.22
CA ASP A 579 -6.99 -40.72 3.56
C ASP A 579 -5.68 -40.32 4.26
N THR A 580 -4.86 -39.46 3.65
CA THR A 580 -3.62 -38.97 4.24
C THR A 580 -3.65 -37.45 4.38
N TYR A 581 -3.21 -36.95 5.53
CA TYR A 581 -3.37 -35.56 5.92
C TYR A 581 -2.04 -34.97 6.40
N GLY A 582 -1.71 -33.78 5.92
CA GLY A 582 -0.54 -33.03 6.34
C GLY A 582 -0.88 -32.03 7.45
N MET A 583 0.13 -31.69 8.25
CA MET A 583 0.01 -30.63 9.25
C MET A 583 1.27 -29.76 9.35
N CYS A 584 1.04 -28.50 9.71
CA CYS A 584 2.04 -27.50 10.12
C CYS A 584 1.48 -26.67 11.28
N SER A 585 2.32 -25.78 11.82
CA SER A 585 1.94 -24.70 12.72
C SER A 585 1.88 -23.36 11.97
N GLY A 586 1.25 -22.35 12.56
CA GLY A 586 1.38 -20.98 12.05
C GLY A 586 0.44 -19.97 12.66
N THR A 587 0.58 -18.73 12.20
CA THR A 587 -0.30 -17.58 12.50
C THR A 587 -0.82 -16.99 11.19
N ILE A 588 -1.11 -17.84 10.20
CA ILE A 588 -1.38 -17.51 8.78
C ILE A 588 -0.23 -16.80 8.02
N VAL A 589 0.82 -16.37 8.71
CA VAL A 589 2.20 -16.36 8.22
C VAL A 589 2.81 -17.71 8.59
N THR A 590 3.26 -18.48 7.61
CA THR A 590 3.72 -19.86 7.79
C THR A 590 4.90 -20.17 6.88
N ALA A 591 5.49 -21.36 7.04
CA ALA A 591 6.62 -21.77 6.21
C ALA A 591 6.17 -21.99 4.77
N GLY A 592 7.00 -21.61 3.80
CA GLY A 592 6.77 -21.80 2.38
C GLY A 592 6.41 -23.26 2.03
N HIS A 593 7.11 -24.23 2.62
CA HIS A 593 6.86 -25.67 2.40
C HIS A 593 5.50 -26.17 2.91
N CYS A 594 4.87 -25.42 3.82
CA CYS A 594 3.51 -25.68 4.29
C CYS A 594 2.47 -25.20 3.28
N CYS A 595 2.78 -24.24 2.40
CA CYS A 595 1.87 -23.75 1.35
C CYS A 595 2.15 -24.35 -0.03
N TYR A 596 3.41 -24.60 -0.35
CA TYR A 596 3.86 -25.10 -1.65
C TYR A 596 4.72 -26.34 -1.47
N ASP A 597 4.28 -27.44 -2.07
CA ASP A 597 5.04 -28.66 -2.15
C ASP A 597 6.06 -28.58 -3.29
N TYR A 598 7.32 -28.32 -2.93
CA TYR A 598 8.42 -28.21 -3.90
C TYR A 598 8.62 -29.51 -4.69
N ASP A 599 8.60 -30.66 -4.02
CA ASP A 599 8.91 -31.94 -4.66
C ASP A 599 7.76 -32.35 -5.61
N ALA A 600 6.51 -32.06 -5.23
CA ALA A 600 5.34 -32.29 -6.08
C ALA A 600 5.03 -31.13 -7.06
N LYS A 601 5.74 -30.01 -6.97
CA LYS A 601 5.51 -28.74 -7.69
C LYS A 601 4.06 -28.25 -7.60
N LYS A 602 3.45 -28.32 -6.42
CA LYS A 602 2.00 -28.09 -6.23
C LYS A 602 1.70 -27.18 -5.04
N TRP A 603 0.83 -26.20 -5.27
CA TRP A 603 0.21 -25.43 -4.21
C TRP A 603 -0.77 -26.28 -3.42
N ARG A 604 -0.80 -26.07 -2.10
CA ARG A 604 -1.73 -26.75 -1.18
C ARG A 604 -3.08 -26.05 -1.06
N ILE A 605 -3.27 -24.92 -1.72
CA ILE A 605 -4.51 -24.12 -1.65
C ILE A 605 -5.77 -24.94 -1.96
N ASN A 606 -5.68 -25.88 -2.90
CA ASN A 606 -6.79 -26.75 -3.31
C ASN A 606 -6.80 -28.13 -2.62
N GLN A 607 -6.08 -28.27 -1.50
CA GLN A 607 -5.96 -29.51 -0.71
C GLN A 607 -6.76 -29.42 0.59
N ASN A 608 -8.00 -28.93 0.52
CA ASN A 608 -8.86 -28.64 1.69
C ASN A 608 -8.08 -27.93 2.80
N PHE A 609 -7.30 -26.91 2.43
CA PHE A 609 -6.40 -26.28 3.38
C PHE A 609 -7.19 -25.46 4.40
N ILE A 610 -6.94 -25.71 5.69
CA ILE A 610 -7.55 -24.95 6.78
C ILE A 610 -6.55 -24.50 7.83
N PHE A 611 -6.88 -23.40 8.50
CA PHE A 611 -6.22 -22.91 9.70
C PHE A 611 -7.14 -23.06 10.91
N ILE A 612 -6.61 -23.57 12.02
CA ILE A 612 -7.29 -23.73 13.30
C ILE A 612 -6.48 -23.04 14.41
N PRO A 613 -6.84 -21.80 14.77
CA PRO A 613 -6.24 -21.08 15.90
C PRO A 613 -6.52 -21.77 17.23
N GLY A 614 -5.52 -21.80 18.10
CA GLY A 614 -5.63 -22.38 19.45
C GLY A 614 -5.93 -23.89 19.46
N TYR A 615 -5.63 -24.61 18.37
CA TYR A 615 -5.87 -26.06 18.30
C TYR A 615 -5.33 -26.80 19.53
N ASN A 616 -6.12 -27.68 20.11
CA ASN A 616 -5.71 -28.47 21.27
C ASN A 616 -6.36 -29.86 21.27
N ASN A 617 -5.61 -30.88 20.85
CA ASN A 617 -6.04 -32.29 20.87
C ASN A 617 -7.41 -32.56 20.21
N GLY A 618 -7.62 -31.97 19.04
CA GLY A 618 -8.89 -32.03 18.30
C GLY A 618 -9.85 -30.90 18.65
N ALA A 619 -9.68 -30.23 19.78
CA ALA A 619 -10.46 -29.03 20.09
C ALA A 619 -10.11 -27.89 19.13
N GLN A 620 -11.14 -27.21 18.66
CA GLN A 620 -11.08 -26.09 17.72
C GLN A 620 -11.74 -24.87 18.41
N PRO A 621 -11.19 -24.40 19.54
CA PRO A 621 -11.91 -23.55 20.50
C PRO A 621 -12.40 -22.25 19.89
N TYR A 622 -11.72 -21.77 18.85
CA TYR A 622 -12.05 -20.51 18.20
C TYR A 622 -12.62 -20.69 16.79
N GLY A 623 -12.71 -21.93 16.28
CA GLY A 623 -13.20 -22.24 14.93
C GLY A 623 -12.09 -22.63 13.96
N LYS A 624 -12.46 -22.78 12.68
CA LYS A 624 -11.58 -23.14 11.58
C LYS A 624 -11.89 -22.31 10.33
N TRP A 625 -10.86 -22.00 9.55
CA TRP A 625 -10.95 -21.13 8.38
C TRP A 625 -10.31 -21.78 7.15
N ALA A 626 -10.97 -21.69 6.00
CA ALA A 626 -10.43 -22.17 4.73
C ALA A 626 -9.53 -21.12 4.08
N ALA A 627 -8.46 -21.56 3.42
CA ALA A 627 -7.60 -20.65 2.68
C ALA A 627 -8.25 -20.15 1.38
N ARG A 628 -8.08 -18.85 1.12
CA ARG A 628 -8.53 -18.11 -0.07
C ARG A 628 -7.39 -17.90 -1.06
N ALA A 629 -6.22 -17.50 -0.56
CA ALA A 629 -5.03 -17.33 -1.36
C ALA A 629 -3.76 -17.66 -0.55
N MET A 630 -2.69 -18.02 -1.25
CA MET A 630 -1.36 -18.25 -0.69
C MET A 630 -0.34 -17.46 -1.51
N THR A 631 0.48 -16.67 -0.85
CA THR A 631 1.49 -15.81 -1.47
C THR A 631 2.87 -16.14 -0.92
N ALA A 632 3.81 -16.49 -1.79
CA ALA A 632 5.19 -16.83 -1.43
C ALA A 632 6.16 -16.34 -2.52
N TYR A 633 7.47 -16.34 -2.23
CA TYR A 633 8.46 -16.09 -3.28
C TYR A 633 8.66 -17.32 -4.18
N SER A 634 8.84 -17.06 -5.47
CA SER A 634 9.26 -18.07 -6.46
C SER A 634 10.61 -18.70 -6.06
N SER A 635 11.48 -17.97 -5.37
CA SER A 635 12.73 -18.52 -4.85
C SER A 635 12.52 -19.68 -3.87
N TRP A 636 11.42 -19.71 -3.12
CA TRP A 636 11.01 -20.93 -2.42
C TRP A 636 10.39 -21.94 -3.37
N ALA A 637 9.36 -21.54 -4.12
CA ALA A 637 8.56 -22.46 -4.94
C ALA A 637 9.37 -23.17 -6.06
N VAL A 638 10.41 -22.52 -6.58
CA VAL A 638 11.20 -22.96 -7.74
C VAL A 638 12.60 -23.40 -7.34
N ASN A 639 13.21 -22.76 -6.34
CA ASN A 639 14.62 -22.98 -5.98
C ASN A 639 14.83 -23.59 -4.58
N LYS A 640 13.75 -23.86 -3.83
CA LYS A 640 13.80 -24.39 -2.45
C LYS A 640 14.72 -23.56 -1.54
N ASN A 641 14.78 -22.25 -1.78
CA ASN A 641 15.68 -21.36 -1.06
C ASN A 641 15.10 -21.07 0.33
N PHE A 642 15.77 -21.61 1.36
CA PHE A 642 15.32 -21.48 2.74
C PHE A 642 15.33 -20.03 3.27
N ASN A 643 16.06 -19.10 2.65
CA ASN A 643 15.94 -17.68 3.00
C ASN A 643 14.54 -17.12 2.74
N TYR A 644 13.79 -17.75 1.83
CA TYR A 644 12.46 -17.34 1.42
C TYR A 644 11.40 -18.40 1.70
N ASP A 645 11.67 -19.34 2.63
CA ASP A 645 10.70 -20.37 3.08
C ASP A 645 9.62 -19.73 3.97
N VAL A 646 8.90 -18.77 3.40
CA VAL A 646 7.84 -17.97 4.04
C VAL A 646 6.65 -17.91 3.07
N CYS A 647 5.45 -18.05 3.61
CA CYS A 647 4.20 -17.94 2.90
C CYS A 647 3.18 -17.18 3.75
N PHE A 648 2.47 -16.26 3.11
CA PHE A 648 1.30 -15.61 3.69
C PHE A 648 0.04 -16.26 3.13
N VAL A 649 -0.94 -16.51 4.00
CA VAL A 649 -2.21 -17.16 3.66
C VAL A 649 -3.37 -16.21 3.94
N ASN A 650 -4.10 -15.79 2.90
CA ASN A 650 -5.38 -15.12 3.06
C ASN A 650 -6.45 -16.17 3.31
N LEU A 651 -7.38 -15.89 4.22
CA LEU A 651 -8.47 -16.80 4.59
C LEU A 651 -9.82 -16.26 4.10
N TYR A 652 -10.75 -17.16 3.79
CA TYR A 652 -12.17 -16.80 3.66
C TYR A 652 -12.75 -16.45 5.04
N THR A 653 -13.94 -15.85 5.08
CA THR A 653 -14.77 -15.86 6.30
C THR A 653 -15.11 -17.29 6.72
N ASN A 654 -15.36 -17.52 8.01
CA ASN A 654 -15.84 -18.83 8.48
C ASN A 654 -17.29 -19.09 8.02
N SER A 655 -17.84 -20.27 8.34
CA SER A 655 -19.23 -20.64 8.00
C SER A 655 -20.32 -19.76 8.64
N LYS A 656 -19.95 -18.80 9.48
CA LYS A 656 -20.83 -17.79 10.07
C LYS A 656 -20.61 -16.39 9.46
N GLY A 657 -19.85 -16.28 8.37
CA GLY A 657 -19.51 -15.00 7.74
C GLY A 657 -18.49 -14.15 8.51
N GLN A 658 -17.78 -14.72 9.49
CA GLN A 658 -16.89 -13.94 10.35
C GLN A 658 -15.45 -13.93 9.84
N HIS A 659 -14.88 -12.72 9.73
CA HIS A 659 -13.46 -12.53 9.45
C HIS A 659 -12.59 -12.87 10.67
N ILE A 660 -11.50 -13.62 10.46
CA ILE A 660 -10.67 -14.14 11.57
C ILE A 660 -10.07 -13.02 12.42
N GLN A 661 -9.60 -11.95 11.79
CA GLN A 661 -8.96 -10.82 12.46
C GLN A 661 -9.94 -10.01 13.32
N ALA A 662 -11.20 -9.88 12.91
CA ALA A 662 -12.24 -9.23 13.71
C ALA A 662 -12.59 -10.06 14.96
N LEU A 663 -12.52 -11.38 14.85
CA LEU A 663 -12.84 -12.28 15.95
C LEU A 663 -11.68 -12.43 16.95
N GLN A 664 -10.46 -12.66 16.46
CA GLN A 664 -9.30 -13.05 17.27
C GLN A 664 -8.23 -11.98 17.39
N GLY A 665 -8.22 -11.00 16.49
CA GLY A 665 -7.11 -10.08 16.33
C GLY A 665 -5.98 -10.66 15.48
N SER A 666 -4.85 -9.96 15.46
CA SER A 666 -3.62 -10.37 14.80
C SER A 666 -2.42 -10.05 15.68
N GLU A 667 -1.30 -10.75 15.50
CA GLU A 667 -0.01 -10.36 16.08
C GLU A 667 0.66 -9.31 15.18
N GLY A 668 1.62 -8.58 15.74
CA GLY A 668 2.44 -7.68 14.93
C GLY A 668 3.40 -8.46 14.03
N LEU A 669 3.80 -7.87 12.90
CA LEU A 669 4.82 -8.41 12.00
C LEU A 669 5.98 -7.42 11.95
N GLY A 670 7.22 -7.90 12.07
CA GLY A 670 8.42 -7.07 12.08
C GLY A 670 9.50 -7.60 11.13
N TYR A 671 10.27 -6.69 10.55
CA TYR A 671 11.40 -7.00 9.68
C TYR A 671 12.64 -6.16 10.04
N ASN A 672 13.81 -6.68 9.69
CA ASN A 672 15.14 -6.24 10.10
C ASN A 672 15.32 -6.12 11.63
N TYR A 673 14.58 -6.90 12.41
CA TYR A 673 14.76 -6.97 13.86
C TYR A 673 16.14 -7.50 14.22
N PRO A 674 16.79 -7.00 15.28
CA PRO A 674 18.14 -7.41 15.62
C PRO A 674 18.19 -8.91 15.96
N ARG A 675 19.23 -9.57 15.45
CA ARG A 675 19.66 -10.86 16.01
C ARG A 675 20.22 -10.57 17.41
N ASN A 676 20.07 -11.50 18.35
CA ASN A 676 20.41 -11.42 19.79
C ASN A 676 19.29 -10.92 20.73
N ALA A 677 18.08 -10.69 20.23
CA ALA A 677 16.91 -10.44 21.08
C ALA A 677 16.36 -11.76 21.67
N LEU A 678 15.79 -11.67 22.87
CA LEU A 678 15.01 -12.77 23.45
C LEU A 678 13.81 -13.05 22.54
N THR A 679 13.71 -14.29 22.09
CA THR A 679 12.73 -14.72 21.11
C THR A 679 11.97 -15.92 21.65
N TYR A 680 10.65 -15.93 21.42
CA TYR A 680 9.76 -17.03 21.77
C TYR A 680 9.23 -17.67 20.50
N SER A 681 9.54 -18.94 20.27
CA SER A 681 8.99 -19.72 19.16
C SER A 681 7.85 -20.59 19.65
N PHE A 682 6.77 -20.67 18.90
CA PHE A 682 5.62 -21.52 19.18
C PHE A 682 5.43 -22.56 18.07
N GLY A 683 4.87 -23.72 18.41
CA GLY A 683 4.52 -24.73 17.40
C GLY A 683 3.96 -26.02 17.98
N TYR A 684 3.63 -26.96 17.10
CA TYR A 684 3.01 -28.24 17.41
C TYR A 684 3.91 -29.41 16.99
N PRO A 685 5.04 -29.63 17.69
CA PRO A 685 6.02 -30.64 17.31
C PRO A 685 5.47 -32.06 17.51
N TYR A 686 5.71 -32.93 16.54
CA TYR A 686 5.10 -34.26 16.51
C TYR A 686 5.68 -35.25 17.52
N ASN A 687 6.92 -35.04 17.96
CA ASN A 687 7.53 -35.85 19.02
C ASN A 687 6.78 -35.75 20.37
N LEU A 688 5.93 -34.75 20.56
CA LEU A 688 5.11 -34.58 21.75
C LEU A 688 3.63 -34.64 21.41
N GLN A 689 2.94 -35.58 22.07
CA GLN A 689 1.50 -35.80 21.90
C GLN A 689 1.09 -35.82 20.42
N GLN A 690 1.95 -36.32 19.51
CA GLN A 690 1.67 -36.40 18.07
C GLN A 690 1.29 -35.04 17.44
N GLY A 691 1.89 -33.95 17.94
CA GLY A 691 1.66 -32.58 17.47
C GLY A 691 0.25 -32.08 17.78
N GLN A 692 -0.37 -32.60 18.84
CA GLN A 692 -1.72 -32.25 19.22
C GLN A 692 -1.80 -31.06 20.18
N VAL A 693 -0.68 -30.69 20.82
CA VAL A 693 -0.62 -29.64 21.84
C VAL A 693 0.48 -28.64 21.51
N MET A 694 0.15 -27.36 21.70
CA MET A 694 1.08 -26.25 21.46
C MET A 694 2.26 -26.31 22.45
N GLN A 695 3.45 -26.08 21.93
CA GLN A 695 4.70 -25.99 22.68
C GLN A 695 5.34 -24.65 22.37
N TYR A 696 6.23 -24.21 23.27
CA TYR A 696 7.08 -23.07 23.00
C TYR A 696 8.53 -23.32 23.40
N CYS A 697 9.43 -22.61 22.72
CA CYS A 697 10.85 -22.50 23.03
C CYS A 697 11.15 -21.03 23.30
N SER A 698 12.09 -20.73 24.19
CA SER A 698 12.59 -19.38 24.38
C SER A 698 14.12 -19.35 24.38
N GLY A 699 14.68 -18.28 23.80
CA GLY A 699 16.12 -18.10 23.78
C GLY A 699 16.53 -16.88 22.96
N LYS A 700 17.79 -16.46 23.12
CA LYS A 700 18.33 -15.38 22.28
C LYS A 700 18.53 -15.89 20.86
N ALA A 701 17.93 -15.21 19.88
CA ALA A 701 18.16 -15.53 18.48
C ALA A 701 19.62 -15.25 18.12
N ALA A 702 20.26 -16.17 17.42
CA ALA A 702 21.60 -16.00 16.87
C ALA A 702 21.56 -16.19 15.35
N ALA A 703 22.62 -15.80 14.64
CA ALA A 703 22.72 -16.19 13.23
C ALA A 703 22.73 -17.71 13.08
N SER A 704 22.09 -18.22 12.03
CA SER A 704 22.02 -19.65 11.80
C SER A 704 23.41 -20.27 11.63
N LYS A 705 23.57 -21.48 12.16
CA LYS A 705 24.78 -22.30 12.05
C LYS A 705 24.79 -23.18 10.78
N TYR A 706 23.78 -23.09 9.91
CA TYR A 706 23.61 -23.97 8.77
C TYR A 706 24.71 -23.83 7.69
N GLY A 707 25.22 -22.60 7.49
CA GLY A 707 26.09 -22.30 6.35
C GLY A 707 25.35 -22.38 5.01
N ASN A 708 26.06 -22.29 3.88
CA ASN A 708 25.52 -22.42 2.51
C ASN A 708 24.57 -21.30 2.02
N GLY A 709 24.94 -20.03 2.22
CA GLY A 709 24.17 -18.88 1.70
C GLY A 709 22.85 -18.59 2.43
N PHE A 710 22.51 -19.38 3.46
CA PHE A 710 21.40 -19.10 4.35
C PHE A 710 21.76 -17.97 5.33
N ASN A 711 21.04 -16.86 5.24
CA ASN A 711 21.17 -15.70 6.11
C ASN A 711 20.06 -15.68 7.17
N GLY A 712 19.52 -16.84 7.57
CA GLY A 712 18.50 -16.90 8.62
C GLY A 712 19.07 -16.88 10.04
N GLN A 713 18.21 -17.17 10.99
CA GLN A 713 18.49 -17.14 12.43
C GLN A 713 18.16 -18.47 13.11
N THR A 714 18.70 -18.66 14.32
CA THR A 714 18.53 -19.86 15.13
C THR A 714 18.26 -19.54 16.60
N ILE A 715 17.44 -20.36 17.26
CA ILE A 715 17.26 -20.37 18.72
C ILE A 715 17.46 -21.78 19.27
N PRO A 716 17.86 -21.95 20.55
CA PRO A 716 17.80 -23.23 21.23
C PRO A 716 16.36 -23.73 21.26
N CYS A 717 16.08 -24.79 20.50
CA CYS A 717 14.74 -25.34 20.37
C CYS A 717 14.81 -26.73 19.74
N ASP A 718 14.27 -27.75 20.41
CA ASP A 718 14.31 -29.15 19.99
C ASP A 718 12.94 -29.64 19.46
N MET A 719 12.09 -28.71 19.03
CA MET A 719 10.82 -29.03 18.37
C MET A 719 11.08 -29.79 17.06
N THR A 720 10.37 -30.92 16.87
CA THR A 720 10.48 -31.73 15.65
C THR A 720 9.41 -31.37 14.61
N GLY A 721 9.36 -32.10 13.49
CA GLY A 721 8.37 -31.89 12.42
C GLY A 721 6.95 -31.69 12.97
N GLY A 722 6.20 -30.78 12.37
CA GLY A 722 4.86 -30.35 12.82
C GLY A 722 4.87 -28.94 13.40
N CYS A 723 6.00 -28.50 13.94
CA CYS A 723 6.19 -27.10 14.38
C CYS A 723 6.44 -26.11 13.23
N SER A 724 6.70 -26.59 12.01
CA SER A 724 6.97 -25.77 10.82
C SER A 724 5.92 -24.68 10.63
N GLY A 725 6.37 -23.46 10.33
CA GLY A 725 5.52 -22.29 10.17
C GLY A 725 5.12 -21.60 11.47
N GLY A 726 5.37 -22.22 12.63
CA GLY A 726 5.11 -21.61 13.92
C GLY A 726 5.93 -20.31 14.12
N PRO A 727 5.33 -19.24 14.66
CA PRO A 727 5.93 -17.90 14.67
C PRO A 727 7.05 -17.77 15.70
N TRP A 728 7.97 -16.85 15.44
CA TRP A 728 8.97 -16.39 16.39
C TRP A 728 8.66 -14.96 16.81
N PHE A 729 8.31 -14.77 18.07
CA PHE A 729 8.01 -13.47 18.63
C PHE A 729 9.24 -12.84 19.29
N GLN A 730 9.53 -11.60 18.91
CA GLN A 730 10.34 -10.67 19.70
C GLN A 730 9.45 -9.62 20.36
N SER A 731 10.00 -8.90 21.35
CA SER A 731 9.23 -7.95 22.18
C SER A 731 7.95 -8.55 22.75
N PHE A 732 8.01 -9.84 23.08
CA PHE A 732 6.85 -10.62 23.45
C PHE A 732 6.54 -10.43 24.93
N ASP A 733 5.40 -9.81 25.20
CA ASP A 733 4.87 -9.67 26.54
C ASP A 733 4.21 -10.99 26.95
N THR A 734 4.86 -11.73 27.85
CA THR A 734 4.34 -13.01 28.32
C THR A 734 3.21 -12.89 29.35
N THR A 735 2.75 -11.69 29.68
CA THR A 735 1.56 -11.52 30.53
C THR A 735 0.31 -11.56 29.66
N VAL A 736 0.26 -10.72 28.62
CA VAL A 736 -0.86 -10.59 27.68
C VAL A 736 -0.70 -11.45 26.43
N GLY A 737 0.50 -11.97 26.17
CA GLY A 737 0.79 -12.85 25.05
C GLY A 737 0.89 -12.15 23.69
N VAL A 738 1.22 -10.86 23.68
CA VAL A 738 1.38 -10.01 22.48
C VAL A 738 2.85 -9.98 22.08
N GLY A 739 3.16 -10.10 20.80
CA GLY A 739 4.51 -9.80 20.31
C GLY A 739 4.60 -9.54 18.82
N THR A 740 5.84 -9.37 18.36
CA THR A 740 6.13 -9.11 16.95
C THR A 740 6.73 -10.36 16.30
N ILE A 741 6.06 -10.89 15.28
CA ILE A 741 6.56 -11.99 14.46
C ILE A 741 7.76 -11.48 13.65
N THR A 742 8.93 -12.07 13.87
CA THR A 742 10.19 -11.67 13.21
C THR A 742 10.86 -12.81 12.44
N SER A 743 10.30 -14.01 12.56
CA SER A 743 10.72 -15.24 11.88
C SER A 743 9.67 -16.33 12.11
N LEU A 744 9.95 -17.53 11.61
CA LEU A 744 9.12 -18.73 11.81
C LEU A 744 9.97 -20.00 11.84
N ASN A 745 9.43 -21.08 12.38
CA ASN A 745 10.06 -22.41 12.37
C ASN A 745 10.12 -22.93 10.93
N SER A 746 11.32 -23.10 10.36
CA SER A 746 11.48 -23.60 8.99
C SER A 746 12.14 -24.98 8.97
N PHE A 747 13.31 -25.16 9.59
CA PHE A 747 14.00 -26.45 9.60
C PHE A 747 14.97 -26.66 10.78
N THR A 748 15.35 -27.92 11.00
CA THR A 748 16.40 -28.35 11.94
C THR A 748 17.61 -28.91 11.19
N ILE A 749 18.80 -28.87 11.81
CA ILE A 749 20.05 -29.37 11.23
C ILE A 749 20.53 -30.58 12.02
N ASN A 750 20.86 -31.70 11.36
CA ASN A 750 21.06 -32.99 12.05
C ASN A 750 22.20 -33.01 13.07
N SER A 751 23.31 -32.33 12.76
CA SER A 751 24.49 -32.30 13.62
C SER A 751 24.34 -31.35 14.83
N ILE A 752 23.23 -30.61 14.91
CA ILE A 752 22.87 -29.70 16.01
C ILE A 752 21.36 -29.74 16.26
N ALA A 753 20.83 -30.94 16.55
CA ALA A 753 19.39 -31.22 16.67
C ALA A 753 18.62 -30.40 17.74
N ASN A 754 19.32 -29.66 18.61
CA ASN A 754 18.72 -28.83 19.66
C ASN A 754 18.49 -27.37 19.23
N TYR A 755 18.53 -27.09 17.92
CA TYR A 755 18.37 -25.75 17.38
C TYR A 755 17.33 -25.73 16.25
N MET A 756 16.40 -24.78 16.35
CA MET A 756 15.44 -24.47 15.29
C MET A 756 15.98 -23.33 14.45
N ASN A 757 15.81 -23.41 13.12
CA ASN A 757 16.22 -22.37 12.19
C ASN A 757 15.00 -21.78 11.50
N GLY A 758 15.05 -20.47 11.31
CA GLY A 758 14.01 -19.69 10.67
C GLY A 758 14.60 -18.67 9.70
N PRO A 759 13.87 -18.32 8.61
CA PRO A 759 14.24 -17.23 7.74
C PRO A 759 14.35 -15.93 8.53
N TYR A 760 15.32 -15.09 8.19
CA TYR A 760 15.39 -13.75 8.75
C TYR A 760 14.41 -12.87 7.99
N PHE A 761 13.46 -12.23 8.67
CA PHE A 761 12.54 -11.31 8.01
C PHE A 761 13.26 -10.01 7.74
N ASP A 762 13.72 -9.82 6.51
CA ASP A 762 14.26 -8.56 6.02
C ASP A 762 13.23 -7.83 5.15
N SER A 763 13.65 -6.78 4.46
CA SER A 763 12.78 -5.99 3.58
C SER A 763 12.13 -6.80 2.46
N SER A 764 12.67 -7.95 2.06
CA SER A 764 12.00 -8.81 1.08
C SER A 764 10.73 -9.45 1.65
N ILE A 765 10.77 -9.91 2.91
CA ILE A 765 9.57 -10.47 3.56
C ILE A 765 8.51 -9.38 3.78
N TRP A 766 8.93 -8.13 3.95
CA TRP A 766 8.03 -6.98 3.97
C TRP A 766 7.33 -6.75 2.63
N SER A 767 8.05 -6.76 1.51
CA SER A 767 7.44 -6.69 0.17
C SER A 767 6.45 -7.84 -0.07
N LEU A 768 6.78 -9.04 0.41
CA LEU A 768 5.88 -10.20 0.34
C LEU A 768 4.58 -9.98 1.14
N TYR A 769 4.68 -9.40 2.34
CA TYR A 769 3.50 -9.02 3.14
C TYR A 769 2.64 -7.98 2.43
N GLN A 770 3.23 -6.92 1.88
CA GLN A 770 2.50 -5.83 1.22
C GLN A 770 1.69 -6.34 0.02
N GLN A 771 2.27 -7.22 -0.79
CA GLN A 771 1.53 -7.84 -1.90
C GLN A 771 0.43 -8.79 -1.44
N CYS A 772 0.53 -9.37 -0.25
CA CYS A 772 -0.50 -10.22 0.31
C CYS A 772 -1.65 -9.41 0.95
N ALA A 773 -1.34 -8.25 1.54
CA ALA A 773 -2.28 -7.40 2.24
C ALA A 773 -3.30 -6.71 1.30
N THR A 774 -3.00 -6.63 0.00
CA THR A 774 -3.88 -6.07 -1.04
C THR A 774 -4.80 -7.12 -1.69
N LYS A 775 -4.75 -8.39 -1.26
CA LYS A 775 -5.49 -9.53 -1.82
C LYS A 775 -6.49 -10.09 -0.83
#